data_AF-A0A949AAI1-F1
#
_entry.id   AF-A0A949AAI1-F1
#
_cell.length_a   1.000
_cell.length_b   1.000
_cell.length_c   1.000
_cell.angle_alpha   90.00
_cell.angle_beta   90.00
_cell.angle_gamma   90.00
#
_symmetry.space_group_name_H-M   'P 1'
#
loop_
_entity.id
_entity.type
_entity.pdbx_description
1 polymer ?
#
loop_
_entity_poly.entity_id
_entity_poly.type
_entity_poly.pdbx_seq_one_letter_code
_entity_poly.pdbx_strand_id
1 'polypeptide(L)'
;MDNVKITIDGKEVNARPNQTIFEVIQENQLAEIPTLCHDPKLPPYGSCYLCVVEVEGVSKLIPSCSSPVADKMVIHTDNPRIHEARKTALELLLSNHYADCLAPCQQTCPAGVDVQGYIALIAMGKPMEAIRLIKETNPLPLVCGRVCVRECEVACRRNRVDETVGIDYLKRFASDIDIEDPWTPQPAPLNGKKVAVIGGGPAGLTCAYYLLLKGYAITLFDKAPELGGMLRYGIPEYRLPKKLLDKEINWITNLGVTVKTNSALGRDFTIEDLKEQEFDAIYLAFGAQKAKNMRLPGEEQISGVIPGIDFLWQLQNEKKPEIYGNVVVVGGGNTAIDAARSAKRLGADKVTLLYRRTRNEMPAHHMEIDAALDENVELILLAAPSELIQENGRLKALTCIRMELGEADASGRRSPVPVPGSEYQLPCDFVISAIGQDVDLCGLQKNPQLQSTKYNTLVFNQGTFETSLPGVFTGGDMATGPAVAIDAIAHGKIAANAIDHHVRSGQAAGEEKEFISRKDIFGDIPDSDFSQFAKIAKEKMPELPASKRAKTFAEVELGFSDQQAKNETRRCLECGCSAYFECALRKHAVDFKIDLKKFIGEVRKYSVDKAHPFITLDPNKCIACGRCVRTCSEILKVSALGFVYRGFKSVVRPSMEKKLLETNCISCGNCIAACPTGAIAEHLPFVKPGPWAGKKHLSICHFCSVGCVLQYKVFDQDTFSAEGFNGDSHNKGYLCHKGRFAYRYMLDEQRLLKPMLKGKKGLQETSWEKALAHAAKKINAISNKYGPEAVAVFASPRLTNEELYLLQKWARAGFKTNLIGSFNNMFNGRDLDALDEMFGLTASTTTMDEFKNADVIMVMNAELTENNLVAELKIKEAMKKGARLVAVSSSENSLSKIADLWLDPKRGTNTALLAGIANKLIKKEMIDSDFISRRTENFPQYQASIAKLDRKETVETTGVQPEKFDQIVAMLSGRPNFIVVYGIDQCLEKSRDDLKALGNLMLQQGKTGQPGNGLILISEFANSQGLLDMGVDPRYLPGGVRYGDPAISRFQKLWNISPDQIFNPVDLGERFSNSKIKALLIFGENPLAVTTAGKMLAAVEFTLVVDFFMSASASEANVVLPASTPLESSGTFTACDRRLQHNQAIFPPKNGMANWEIICRLAEKTTQSMQFKNTDAVFKEIQQANPFYQNVEMGGFWGKNLFRESFHTANGKGKFLPLTIEIATCNQEKQPLLASENYIQTKIKNKLVV
;
A
#
# COMPACT_ATOMS: atom_id res chain seq x y z
N MET A 1 25.52 -39.13 5.35
CA MET A 1 25.76 -39.04 3.90
C MET A 1 26.77 -37.93 3.71
N ASP A 2 27.85 -38.20 2.99
CA ASP A 2 28.95 -37.25 2.79
C ASP A 2 28.50 -36.07 1.91
N ASN A 3 29.00 -34.87 2.20
CA ASN A 3 28.77 -33.70 1.36
C ASN A 3 29.40 -33.91 -0.02
N VAL A 4 28.73 -33.44 -1.07
CA VAL A 4 29.27 -33.48 -2.43
C VAL A 4 30.03 -32.19 -2.74
N LYS A 5 31.13 -32.31 -3.48
CA LYS A 5 31.94 -31.15 -3.88
C LYS A 5 31.59 -30.75 -5.30
N ILE A 6 31.24 -29.49 -5.50
CA ILE A 6 30.89 -28.94 -6.80
C ILE A 6 31.62 -27.63 -7.04
N THR A 7 31.72 -27.23 -8.30
CA THR A 7 32.32 -25.96 -8.70
C THR A 7 31.26 -25.10 -9.36
N ILE A 8 31.04 -23.88 -8.87
CA ILE A 8 30.09 -22.91 -9.42
C ILE A 8 30.88 -21.65 -9.76
N ASP A 9 30.90 -21.28 -11.04
CA ASP A 9 31.63 -20.11 -11.55
C ASP A 9 33.10 -20.05 -11.04
N GLY A 10 33.76 -21.21 -11.05
CA GLY A 10 35.14 -21.38 -10.58
C GLY A 10 35.34 -21.49 -9.06
N LYS A 11 34.29 -21.38 -8.25
CA LYS A 11 34.35 -21.52 -6.78
C LYS A 11 33.93 -22.92 -6.34
N GLU A 12 34.77 -23.58 -5.53
CA GLU A 12 34.43 -24.88 -4.92
C GLU A 12 33.49 -24.70 -3.74
N VAL A 13 32.40 -25.47 -3.71
CA VAL A 13 31.34 -25.40 -2.70
C VAL A 13 30.97 -26.80 -2.26
N ASN A 14 30.74 -26.98 -0.96
CA ASN A 14 30.20 -28.22 -0.41
C ASN A 14 28.68 -28.12 -0.39
N ALA A 15 28.01 -29.10 -1.00
CA ALA A 15 26.55 -29.17 -1.03
C ALA A 15 26.05 -30.44 -0.34
N ARG A 16 24.83 -30.37 0.20
CA ARG A 16 24.18 -31.56 0.76
C ARG A 16 23.68 -32.46 -0.38
N PRO A 17 23.68 -33.79 -0.21
CA PRO A 17 23.08 -34.71 -1.17
C PRO A 17 21.61 -34.34 -1.45
N ASN A 18 21.19 -34.44 -2.72
CA ASN A 18 19.85 -34.10 -3.22
C ASN A 18 19.46 -32.61 -3.15
N GLN A 19 20.34 -31.73 -2.70
CA GLN A 19 20.10 -30.30 -2.76
C GLN A 19 20.07 -29.84 -4.23
N THR A 20 19.13 -28.96 -4.58
CA THR A 20 19.06 -28.42 -5.95
C THR A 20 20.21 -27.43 -6.19
N ILE A 21 20.64 -27.31 -7.45
CA ILE A 21 21.66 -26.33 -7.83
C ILE A 21 21.26 -24.92 -7.37
N PHE A 22 19.99 -24.55 -7.53
CA PHE A 22 19.48 -23.24 -7.13
C PHE A 22 19.58 -22.99 -5.62
N GLU A 23 19.25 -23.98 -4.79
CA GLU A 23 19.37 -23.87 -3.34
C GLU A 23 20.82 -23.68 -2.90
N VAL A 24 21.78 -24.40 -3.51
CA VAL A 24 23.21 -24.20 -3.20
C VAL A 24 23.65 -22.78 -3.54
N ILE A 25 23.25 -22.28 -4.71
CA ILE A 25 23.59 -20.93 -5.17
C ILE A 25 23.03 -19.86 -4.23
N GLN A 26 21.78 -20.01 -3.78
CA GLN A 26 21.15 -19.07 -2.84
C GLN A 26 21.77 -19.13 -1.44
N GLU A 27 21.98 -20.32 -0.88
CA GLU A 27 22.55 -20.48 0.47
C GLU A 27 23.97 -19.91 0.57
N ASN A 28 24.76 -20.02 -0.50
CA ASN A 28 26.13 -19.53 -0.56
C ASN A 28 26.25 -18.13 -1.19
N GLN A 29 25.12 -17.51 -1.58
CA GLN A 29 25.05 -16.17 -2.17
C GLN A 29 26.02 -15.99 -3.37
N LEU A 30 26.08 -17.01 -4.24
CA LEU A 30 27.08 -17.05 -5.32
C LEU A 30 26.67 -16.25 -6.55
N ALA A 31 25.36 -16.26 -6.87
CA ALA A 31 24.79 -15.58 -8.03
C ALA A 31 23.30 -15.28 -7.82
N GLU A 32 22.78 -14.24 -8.47
CA GLU A 32 21.33 -13.97 -8.53
C GLU A 32 20.72 -14.67 -9.76
N ILE A 33 19.96 -15.73 -9.53
CA ILE A 33 19.27 -16.45 -10.60
C ILE A 33 17.80 -16.02 -10.68
N PRO A 34 17.32 -15.51 -11.84
CA PRO A 34 15.95 -15.04 -11.98
C PRO A 34 14.94 -16.19 -11.96
N THR A 35 13.78 -15.96 -11.35
CA THR A 35 12.69 -16.96 -11.29
C THR A 35 11.31 -16.30 -11.32
N LEU A 36 10.34 -16.96 -11.96
CA LEU A 36 8.94 -16.55 -11.94
C LEU A 36 8.00 -17.62 -11.37
N CYS A 37 8.28 -18.91 -11.64
CA CYS A 37 7.49 -20.04 -11.18
C CYS A 37 8.01 -20.67 -9.87
N HIS A 38 9.20 -20.28 -9.42
CA HIS A 38 9.75 -20.76 -8.16
C HIS A 38 9.17 -19.98 -6.99
N ASP A 39 8.93 -20.68 -5.90
CA ASP A 39 8.59 -20.13 -4.59
C ASP A 39 9.27 -21.05 -3.57
N PRO A 40 10.09 -20.55 -2.63
CA PRO A 40 10.80 -21.40 -1.67
C PRO A 40 9.87 -22.28 -0.83
N LYS A 41 8.58 -21.93 -0.76
CA LYS A 41 7.58 -22.65 0.01
C LYS A 41 6.95 -23.80 -0.78
N LEU A 42 7.20 -23.89 -2.08
CA LEU A 42 6.66 -24.91 -2.99
C LEU A 42 7.78 -25.83 -3.49
N PRO A 43 7.48 -27.12 -3.74
CA PRO A 43 8.39 -28.01 -4.46
C PRO A 43 8.86 -27.41 -5.80
N PRO A 44 10.03 -27.81 -6.31
CA PRO A 44 10.49 -27.44 -7.65
C PRO A 44 9.47 -27.70 -8.76
N TYR A 45 9.40 -26.80 -9.74
CA TYR A 45 8.50 -26.92 -10.90
C TYR A 45 9.20 -26.77 -12.25
N GLY A 46 10.18 -25.87 -12.35
CA GLY A 46 11.01 -25.73 -13.55
C GLY A 46 10.32 -25.17 -14.81
N SER A 47 9.09 -24.66 -14.73
CA SER A 47 8.30 -24.34 -15.94
C SER A 47 8.63 -23.01 -16.63
N CYS A 48 9.21 -22.02 -15.91
CA CYS A 48 9.47 -20.70 -16.49
C CYS A 48 10.80 -20.60 -17.25
N TYR A 49 11.69 -21.59 -17.11
CA TYR A 49 13.02 -21.65 -17.73
C TYR A 49 13.96 -20.45 -17.49
N LEU A 50 13.65 -19.54 -16.57
CA LEU A 50 14.58 -18.45 -16.22
C LEU A 50 15.77 -18.93 -15.38
N CYS A 51 15.56 -19.95 -14.56
CA CYS A 51 16.59 -20.48 -13.67
C CYS A 51 17.60 -21.40 -14.34
N VAL A 52 17.66 -21.42 -15.68
CA VAL A 52 18.57 -22.32 -16.40
C VAL A 52 20.03 -21.97 -16.13
N VAL A 53 20.85 -23.01 -16.04
CA VAL A 53 22.31 -22.95 -15.87
C VAL A 53 22.97 -23.90 -16.86
N GLU A 54 24.25 -23.68 -17.13
CA GLU A 54 25.06 -24.58 -17.94
C GLU A 54 25.87 -25.49 -17.01
N VAL A 55 25.91 -26.79 -17.34
CA VAL A 55 26.70 -27.78 -16.59
C VAL A 55 27.65 -28.44 -17.58
N GLU A 56 28.94 -28.49 -17.24
CA GLU A 56 29.94 -29.09 -18.12
C GLU A 56 29.63 -30.57 -18.40
N GLY A 57 29.79 -30.99 -19.65
CA GLY A 57 29.43 -32.32 -20.12
C GLY A 57 27.93 -32.53 -20.41
N VAL A 58 27.06 -31.57 -20.08
CA VAL A 58 25.62 -31.62 -20.41
C VAL A 58 25.33 -30.74 -21.62
N SER A 59 24.80 -31.34 -22.70
CA SER A 59 24.56 -30.61 -23.95
C SER A 59 23.42 -29.60 -23.89
N LYS A 60 22.49 -29.71 -22.94
CA LYS A 60 21.34 -28.82 -22.76
C LYS A 60 21.52 -27.97 -21.50
N LEU A 61 21.02 -26.74 -21.53
CA LEU A 61 20.85 -25.96 -20.31
C LEU A 61 19.77 -26.63 -19.43
N ILE A 62 20.04 -26.74 -18.13
CA ILE A 62 19.14 -27.42 -17.20
C ILE A 62 18.55 -26.41 -16.20
N PRO A 63 17.28 -26.56 -15.77
CA PRO A 63 16.70 -25.72 -14.73
C PRO A 63 17.38 -25.99 -13.37
N SER A 64 18.09 -25.00 -12.82
CA SER A 64 18.76 -25.14 -11.53
C SER A 64 17.80 -25.42 -10.37
N CYS A 65 16.55 -24.94 -10.45
CA CYS A 65 15.58 -25.06 -9.36
C CYS A 65 15.03 -26.47 -9.15
N SER A 66 15.18 -27.36 -10.13
CA SER A 66 14.71 -28.75 -10.06
C SER A 66 15.80 -29.79 -10.27
N SER A 67 17.04 -29.36 -10.54
CA SER A 67 18.16 -30.26 -10.81
C SER A 67 18.99 -30.44 -9.54
N PRO A 68 19.12 -31.67 -9.01
CA PRO A 68 19.97 -31.93 -7.85
C PRO A 68 21.45 -31.82 -8.23
N VAL A 69 22.27 -31.43 -7.26
CA VAL A 69 23.73 -31.41 -7.38
C VAL A 69 24.31 -32.83 -7.33
N ALA A 70 25.35 -33.07 -8.13
CA ALA A 70 26.11 -34.32 -8.13
C ALA A 70 27.60 -34.02 -7.88
N ASP A 71 28.33 -34.99 -7.34
CA ASP A 71 29.76 -34.82 -7.04
C ASP A 71 30.55 -34.47 -8.32
N LYS A 72 31.49 -33.52 -8.18
CA LYS A 72 32.34 -32.98 -9.26
C LYS A 72 31.60 -32.25 -10.38
N MET A 73 30.36 -31.86 -10.15
CA MET A 73 29.62 -31.04 -11.11
C MET A 73 30.25 -29.65 -11.23
N VAL A 74 30.48 -29.20 -12.47
CA VAL A 74 30.97 -27.85 -12.78
C VAL A 74 29.84 -27.07 -13.45
N ILE A 75 29.46 -25.95 -12.83
CA ILE A 75 28.25 -25.20 -13.15
C ILE A 75 28.64 -23.76 -13.49
N HIS A 76 28.15 -23.27 -14.62
CA HIS A 76 28.25 -21.88 -15.04
C HIS A 76 26.87 -21.24 -14.93
N THR A 77 26.76 -20.13 -14.22
CA THR A 77 25.47 -19.47 -13.93
C THR A 77 25.19 -18.27 -14.85
N ASP A 78 26.25 -17.75 -15.47
CA ASP A 78 26.24 -16.59 -16.35
C ASP A 78 27.17 -16.81 -17.56
N ASN A 79 26.58 -16.80 -18.76
CA ASN A 79 27.29 -16.75 -20.03
C ASN A 79 26.32 -16.35 -21.17
N PRO A 80 26.81 -16.03 -22.38
CA PRO A 80 25.96 -15.60 -23.50
C PRO A 80 24.84 -16.60 -23.87
N ARG A 81 25.11 -17.90 -23.73
CA ARG A 81 24.15 -18.97 -24.05
C ARG A 81 22.98 -18.99 -23.06
N ILE A 82 23.28 -18.83 -21.77
CA ILE A 82 22.27 -18.73 -20.70
C ILE A 82 21.44 -17.46 -20.88
N HIS A 83 22.08 -16.33 -21.18
CA HIS A 83 21.39 -15.06 -21.43
C HIS A 83 20.39 -15.15 -22.58
N GLU A 84 20.77 -15.73 -23.71
CA GLU A 84 19.85 -15.86 -24.86
C GLU A 84 18.69 -16.83 -24.57
N ALA A 85 18.94 -17.90 -23.81
CA ALA A 85 17.88 -18.83 -23.39
C ALA A 85 16.87 -18.16 -22.44
N ARG A 86 17.35 -17.40 -21.45
CA ARG A 86 16.48 -16.63 -20.53
C ARG A 86 15.69 -15.57 -21.29
N LYS A 87 16.34 -14.86 -22.23
CA LYS A 87 15.71 -13.88 -23.11
C LYS A 87 14.56 -14.51 -23.92
N THR A 88 14.84 -15.63 -24.59
CA THR A 88 13.84 -16.38 -25.38
C THR A 88 12.67 -16.84 -24.51
N ALA A 89 12.94 -17.34 -23.30
CA ALA A 89 11.88 -17.77 -22.38
C ALA A 89 10.97 -16.59 -21.97
N LEU A 90 11.54 -15.42 -21.68
CA LEU A 90 10.76 -14.22 -21.37
C LEU A 90 9.92 -13.74 -22.56
N GLU A 91 10.50 -13.70 -23.77
CA GLU A 91 9.77 -13.31 -24.99
C GLU A 91 8.56 -14.24 -25.23
N LEU A 92 8.72 -15.56 -25.01
CA LEU A 92 7.62 -16.53 -25.10
C LEU A 92 6.56 -16.34 -24.01
N LEU A 93 6.96 -16.09 -22.75
CA LEU A 93 6.01 -15.84 -21.66
C LEU A 93 5.19 -14.56 -21.90
N LEU A 94 5.81 -13.55 -22.50
CA LEU A 94 5.21 -12.27 -22.81
C LEU A 94 4.35 -12.28 -24.08
N SER A 95 4.59 -13.21 -25.01
CA SER A 95 3.82 -13.34 -26.27
C SER A 95 2.30 -13.43 -26.06
N ASN A 96 1.86 -13.82 -24.85
CA ASN A 96 0.47 -14.03 -24.49
C ASN A 96 0.04 -13.21 -23.26
N HIS A 97 0.79 -12.15 -22.95
CA HIS A 97 0.54 -11.24 -21.83
C HIS A 97 -0.23 -9.99 -22.31
N TYR A 98 -1.52 -10.14 -22.56
CA TYR A 98 -2.39 -9.08 -23.10
C TYR A 98 -2.79 -8.04 -22.04
N ALA A 99 -1.84 -7.23 -21.59
CA ALA A 99 -2.07 -6.21 -20.57
C ALA A 99 -1.26 -4.93 -20.82
N ASP A 100 -1.78 -3.81 -20.31
CA ASP A 100 -1.06 -2.54 -20.27
C ASP A 100 -0.35 -2.40 -18.93
N CYS A 101 0.97 -2.17 -18.96
CA CYS A 101 1.72 -1.85 -17.75
C CYS A 101 1.33 -0.47 -17.21
N LEU A 102 1.39 0.55 -18.08
CA LEU A 102 1.01 1.93 -17.80
C LEU A 102 -0.25 2.31 -18.58
N ALA A 103 -1.03 3.25 -18.04
CA ALA A 103 -2.20 3.75 -18.77
C ALA A 103 -1.76 4.52 -20.05
N PRO A 104 -2.49 4.41 -21.18
CA PRO A 104 -2.13 5.11 -22.42
C PRO A 104 -1.94 6.62 -22.25
N CYS A 105 -2.76 7.25 -21.41
CA CYS A 105 -2.68 8.69 -21.11
C CYS A 105 -1.40 9.12 -20.40
N GLN A 106 -0.74 8.22 -19.65
CA GLN A 106 0.57 8.47 -19.05
C GLN A 106 1.69 8.24 -20.06
N GLN A 107 1.55 7.21 -20.91
CA GLN A 107 2.56 6.88 -21.92
C GLN A 107 2.71 7.96 -22.99
N THR A 108 1.62 8.64 -23.37
CA THR A 108 1.66 9.74 -24.35
C THR A 108 2.03 11.08 -23.73
N CYS A 109 2.11 11.19 -22.40
CA CYS A 109 2.55 12.41 -21.75
C CYS A 109 4.08 12.53 -21.87
N PRO A 110 4.63 13.57 -22.52
CA PRO A 110 6.08 13.72 -22.68
C PRO A 110 6.83 13.78 -21.35
N ALA A 111 6.25 14.43 -20.34
CA ALA A 111 6.82 14.51 -19.00
C ALA A 111 6.63 13.23 -18.16
N GLY A 112 5.79 12.28 -18.62
CA GLY A 112 5.51 11.01 -17.93
C GLY A 112 4.59 11.11 -16.72
N VAL A 113 3.70 12.11 -16.67
CA VAL A 113 2.79 12.37 -15.54
C VAL A 113 1.87 11.18 -15.27
N ASP A 114 1.78 10.72 -14.03
CA ASP A 114 0.89 9.62 -13.60
C ASP A 114 -0.58 10.06 -13.56
N VAL A 115 -1.18 10.09 -14.75
CA VAL A 115 -2.58 10.49 -14.96
C VAL A 115 -3.56 9.63 -14.17
N GLN A 116 -3.37 8.30 -14.15
CA GLN A 116 -4.29 7.43 -13.43
C GLN A 116 -4.18 7.62 -11.93
N GLY A 117 -2.95 7.75 -11.41
CA GLY A 117 -2.67 7.93 -10.00
C GLY A 117 -3.26 9.21 -9.42
N TYR A 118 -3.09 10.37 -10.09
CA TYR A 118 -3.62 11.62 -9.54
C TYR A 118 -5.14 11.71 -9.66
N ILE A 119 -5.74 11.15 -10.73
CA ILE A 119 -7.21 11.05 -10.85
C ILE A 119 -7.79 10.20 -9.72
N ALA A 120 -7.13 9.10 -9.38
CA ALA A 120 -7.53 8.24 -8.28
C ALA A 120 -7.44 8.97 -6.92
N LEU A 121 -6.39 9.78 -6.68
CA LEU A 121 -6.27 10.61 -5.48
C LEU A 121 -7.39 11.67 -5.39
N ILE A 122 -7.69 12.38 -6.49
CA ILE A 122 -8.82 13.34 -6.52
C ILE A 122 -10.15 12.62 -6.25
N ALA A 123 -10.36 11.42 -6.81
CA ALA A 123 -11.57 10.62 -6.57
C ALA A 123 -11.76 10.25 -5.09
N MET A 124 -10.66 10.13 -4.33
CA MET A 124 -10.64 9.87 -2.89
C MET A 124 -10.70 11.15 -2.05
N GLY A 125 -10.86 12.32 -2.66
CA GLY A 125 -10.90 13.61 -1.95
C GLY A 125 -9.53 14.11 -1.50
N LYS A 126 -8.46 13.72 -2.22
CA LYS A 126 -7.06 14.01 -1.89
C LYS A 126 -6.33 14.83 -2.96
N PRO A 127 -6.77 16.07 -3.23
CA PRO A 127 -6.18 16.89 -4.27
C PRO A 127 -4.74 17.35 -3.94
N MET A 128 -4.38 17.51 -2.66
CA MET A 128 -3.02 17.89 -2.25
C MET A 128 -2.00 16.78 -2.53
N GLU A 129 -2.40 15.53 -2.33
CA GLU A 129 -1.59 14.37 -2.67
C GLU A 129 -1.52 14.18 -4.19
N ALA A 130 -2.62 14.49 -4.90
CA ALA A 130 -2.67 14.45 -6.35
C ALA A 130 -1.68 15.46 -6.98
N ILE A 131 -1.65 16.71 -6.50
CA ILE A 131 -0.70 17.72 -7.00
C ILE A 131 0.75 17.36 -6.66
N ARG A 132 1.00 16.80 -5.47
CA ARG A 132 2.32 16.26 -5.10
C ARG A 132 2.79 15.20 -6.11
N LEU A 133 1.93 14.23 -6.43
CA LEU A 133 2.25 13.18 -7.41
C LEU A 133 2.55 13.76 -8.80
N ILE A 134 1.80 14.78 -9.22
CA ILE A 134 2.06 15.48 -10.48
C ILE A 134 3.44 16.15 -10.45
N LYS A 135 3.78 16.85 -9.36
CA LYS A 135 5.06 17.56 -9.14
C LYS A 135 6.31 16.65 -9.11
N GLU A 136 6.14 15.33 -8.96
CA GLU A 136 7.26 14.38 -9.10
C GLU A 136 7.81 14.33 -10.53
N THR A 137 6.95 14.53 -11.54
CA THR A 137 7.29 14.40 -12.97
C THR A 137 7.11 15.70 -13.76
N ASN A 138 6.36 16.65 -13.22
CA ASN A 138 6.08 17.94 -13.84
C ASN A 138 6.10 19.06 -12.77
N PRO A 139 7.15 19.90 -12.70
CA PRO A 139 7.23 21.02 -11.76
C PRO A 139 6.43 22.26 -12.17
N LEU A 140 5.75 22.24 -13.32
CA LEU A 140 4.91 23.36 -13.79
C LEU A 140 3.44 22.93 -13.98
N PRO A 141 2.78 22.29 -12.99
CA PRO A 141 1.42 21.79 -13.12
C PRO A 141 0.37 22.91 -13.30
N LEU A 142 0.56 24.07 -12.67
CA LEU A 142 -0.35 25.23 -12.73
C LEU A 142 -0.39 25.82 -14.14
N VAL A 143 0.78 25.96 -14.77
CA VAL A 143 0.91 26.30 -16.18
C VAL A 143 0.28 25.21 -17.04
N CYS A 144 0.66 23.94 -16.82
CA CYS A 144 0.17 22.85 -17.66
C CYS A 144 -1.34 22.68 -17.60
N GLY A 145 -1.99 22.93 -16.46
CA GLY A 145 -3.46 22.88 -16.33
C GLY A 145 -4.21 23.96 -17.13
N ARG A 146 -3.49 24.92 -17.72
CA ARG A 146 -4.06 26.04 -18.50
C ARG A 146 -3.69 25.99 -19.98
N VAL A 147 -2.48 25.54 -20.31
CA VAL A 147 -1.93 25.68 -21.67
C VAL A 147 -1.47 24.37 -22.31
N CYS A 148 -1.64 23.23 -21.65
CA CYS A 148 -1.26 21.93 -22.21
C CYS A 148 -2.11 21.56 -23.43
N VAL A 149 -1.51 20.82 -24.38
CA VAL A 149 -2.18 20.35 -25.60
C VAL A 149 -2.94 19.03 -25.44
N ARG A 150 -2.94 18.44 -24.24
CA ARG A 150 -3.82 17.33 -23.83
C ARG A 150 -3.69 16.03 -24.64
N GLU A 151 -2.48 15.65 -25.08
CA GLU A 151 -2.21 14.34 -25.72
C GLU A 151 -2.67 13.13 -24.88
N CYS A 152 -2.72 13.30 -23.55
CA CYS A 152 -3.27 12.32 -22.63
C CYS A 152 -4.78 12.09 -22.81
N GLU A 153 -5.53 13.12 -23.20
CA GLU A 153 -6.97 13.01 -23.52
C GLU A 153 -7.18 12.36 -24.88
N VAL A 154 -6.35 12.68 -25.88
CA VAL A 154 -6.40 12.04 -27.21
C VAL A 154 -6.22 10.52 -27.08
N ALA A 155 -5.25 10.08 -26.28
CA ALA A 155 -4.98 8.66 -26.02
C ALA A 155 -5.98 8.00 -25.04
N CYS A 156 -6.92 8.75 -24.47
CA CYS A 156 -7.84 8.23 -23.47
C CYS A 156 -8.80 7.19 -24.09
N ARG A 157 -8.77 5.95 -23.57
CA ARG A 157 -9.65 4.87 -24.06
C ARG A 157 -11.14 5.11 -23.80
N ARG A 158 -11.49 6.09 -22.96
CA ARG A 158 -12.89 6.47 -22.74
C ARG A 158 -13.57 6.98 -24.02
N ASN A 159 -12.79 7.47 -25.01
CA ASN A 159 -13.27 7.78 -26.37
C ASN A 159 -13.99 6.62 -27.07
N ARG A 160 -13.77 5.37 -26.63
CA ARG A 160 -14.44 4.18 -27.17
C ARG A 160 -15.75 3.83 -26.45
N VAL A 161 -16.09 4.56 -25.40
CA VAL A 161 -17.35 4.43 -24.64
C VAL A 161 -18.24 5.65 -24.90
N ASP A 162 -17.70 6.85 -24.63
CA ASP A 162 -18.32 8.15 -24.84
C ASP A 162 -17.27 9.22 -25.18
N GLU A 163 -16.85 10.05 -24.23
CA GLU A 163 -15.93 11.18 -24.42
C GLU A 163 -14.67 11.02 -23.55
N THR A 164 -13.57 11.71 -23.88
CA THR A 164 -12.36 11.72 -23.02
C THR A 164 -12.68 12.08 -21.58
N VAL A 165 -11.89 11.56 -20.65
CA VAL A 165 -11.84 12.14 -19.30
C VAL A 165 -11.22 13.54 -19.40
N GLY A 166 -11.75 14.51 -18.66
CA GLY A 166 -11.20 15.86 -18.49
C GLY A 166 -9.91 15.85 -17.66
N ILE A 167 -8.89 15.18 -18.17
CA ILE A 167 -7.60 14.92 -17.51
C ILE A 167 -6.91 16.25 -17.17
N ASP A 168 -6.92 17.20 -18.09
CA ASP A 168 -6.28 18.50 -17.90
C ASP A 168 -7.06 19.38 -16.91
N TYR A 169 -8.39 19.31 -16.95
CA TYR A 169 -9.26 20.00 -16.00
C TYR A 169 -9.05 19.50 -14.56
N LEU A 170 -8.85 18.19 -14.39
CA LEU A 170 -8.53 17.60 -13.10
C LEU A 170 -7.12 17.98 -12.62
N LYS A 171 -6.15 18.09 -13.53
CA LYS A 171 -4.82 18.61 -13.22
C LYS A 171 -4.90 20.06 -12.73
N ARG A 172 -5.67 20.90 -13.43
CA ARG A 172 -5.93 22.28 -13.03
C ARG A 172 -6.58 22.36 -11.67
N PHE A 173 -7.63 21.57 -11.43
CA PHE A 173 -8.31 21.50 -10.14
C PHE A 173 -7.34 21.23 -8.99
N ALA A 174 -6.45 20.24 -9.15
CA ALA A 174 -5.43 19.94 -8.14
C ALA A 174 -4.40 21.07 -8.00
N SER A 175 -3.93 21.67 -9.10
CA SER A 175 -2.95 22.76 -9.04
C SER A 175 -3.52 24.05 -8.47
N ASP A 176 -4.82 24.34 -8.68
CA ASP A 176 -5.45 25.56 -8.19
C ASP A 176 -5.60 25.54 -6.65
N ILE A 177 -5.73 24.35 -6.05
CA ILE A 177 -5.76 24.17 -4.58
C ILE A 177 -4.39 24.44 -3.94
N ASP A 178 -3.30 24.16 -4.66
CA ASP A 178 -1.91 24.27 -4.21
C ASP A 178 -1.35 25.70 -4.28
N ILE A 179 -2.12 26.68 -4.76
CA ILE A 179 -1.63 28.04 -5.03
C ILE A 179 -1.22 28.81 -3.76
N GLU A 180 -2.05 28.74 -2.71
CA GLU A 180 -1.87 29.57 -1.51
C GLU A 180 -0.92 28.93 -0.48
N ASP A 181 -0.96 27.60 -0.35
CA ASP A 181 -0.07 26.81 0.51
C ASP A 181 0.57 25.67 -0.29
N PRO A 182 1.59 25.99 -1.12
CA PRO A 182 2.14 25.03 -2.06
C PRO A 182 2.94 23.94 -1.37
N TRP A 183 2.64 22.69 -1.72
CA TRP A 183 3.51 21.59 -1.37
C TRP A 183 4.90 21.80 -1.96
N THR A 184 5.90 21.71 -1.10
CA THR A 184 7.30 21.99 -1.42
C THR A 184 8.17 20.79 -1.06
N PRO A 185 8.91 20.21 -2.03
CA PRO A 185 9.84 19.12 -1.74
C PRO A 185 11.02 19.63 -0.91
N GLN A 186 11.63 18.75 -0.12
CA GLN A 186 12.88 19.05 0.58
C GLN A 186 14.07 18.68 -0.33
N PRO A 187 14.89 19.66 -0.76
CA PRO A 187 16.11 19.38 -1.52
C PRO A 187 17.13 18.58 -0.70
N ALA A 188 17.95 17.76 -1.37
CA ALA A 188 19.10 17.13 -0.72
C ALA A 188 20.13 18.20 -0.26
N PRO A 189 20.94 17.92 0.78
CA PRO A 189 22.03 18.81 1.18
C PRO A 189 22.97 19.12 0.01
N LEU A 190 23.57 20.33 0.02
CA LEU A 190 24.47 20.76 -1.05
C LEU A 190 25.64 19.78 -1.22
N ASN A 191 25.86 19.30 -2.43
CA ASN A 191 26.87 18.30 -2.77
C ASN A 191 28.23 18.92 -3.20
N GLY A 192 28.35 20.25 -3.13
CA GLY A 192 29.55 21.00 -3.50
C GLY A 192 29.72 21.27 -5.00
N LYS A 193 28.78 20.82 -5.84
CA LYS A 193 28.82 20.95 -7.30
C LYS A 193 27.92 22.06 -7.81
N LYS A 194 28.31 22.73 -8.90
CA LYS A 194 27.63 23.91 -9.47
C LYS A 194 27.20 23.66 -10.91
N VAL A 195 25.97 24.07 -11.25
CA VAL A 195 25.46 23.99 -12.64
C VAL A 195 24.92 25.34 -13.09
N ALA A 196 25.29 25.76 -14.30
CA ALA A 196 24.78 26.96 -14.94
C ALA A 196 23.60 26.60 -15.86
N VAL A 197 22.46 27.27 -15.68
CA VAL A 197 21.26 27.10 -16.51
C VAL A 197 21.00 28.40 -17.27
N ILE A 198 21.02 28.36 -18.60
CA ILE A 198 20.83 29.54 -19.45
C ILE A 198 19.45 29.46 -20.09
N GLY A 199 18.55 30.37 -19.68
CA GLY A 199 17.16 30.45 -20.09
C GLY A 199 16.22 30.07 -18.96
N GLY A 200 15.40 31.02 -18.51
CA GLY A 200 14.38 30.89 -17.47
C GLY A 200 13.01 30.45 -17.99
N GLY A 201 12.96 29.75 -19.12
CA GLY A 201 11.75 29.14 -19.65
C GLY A 201 11.42 27.78 -19.00
N PRO A 202 10.37 27.07 -19.47
CA PRO A 202 9.93 25.81 -18.87
C PRO A 202 11.03 24.74 -18.80
N ALA A 203 11.85 24.62 -19.85
CA ALA A 203 12.97 23.67 -19.87
C ALA A 203 14.05 23.99 -18.83
N GLY A 204 14.45 25.26 -18.71
CA GLY A 204 15.47 25.70 -17.76
C GLY A 204 14.99 25.60 -16.31
N LEU A 205 13.77 26.07 -16.02
CA LEU A 205 13.15 25.95 -14.70
C LEU A 205 13.03 24.48 -14.26
N THR A 206 12.63 23.59 -15.18
CA THR A 206 12.52 22.17 -14.89
C THR A 206 13.88 21.52 -14.62
N CYS A 207 14.90 21.84 -15.42
CA CYS A 207 16.26 21.34 -15.21
C CYS A 207 16.81 21.80 -13.85
N ALA A 208 16.65 23.10 -13.53
CA ALA A 208 17.04 23.66 -12.24
C ALA A 208 16.33 22.95 -11.07
N TYR A 209 15.01 22.74 -11.16
CA TYR A 209 14.23 22.04 -10.14
C TYR A 209 14.80 20.64 -9.83
N TYR A 210 15.01 19.79 -10.84
CA TYR A 210 15.49 18.42 -10.61
C TYR A 210 16.93 18.37 -10.09
N LEU A 211 17.80 19.29 -10.51
CA LEU A 211 19.17 19.38 -10.00
C LEU A 211 19.21 19.91 -8.56
N LEU A 212 18.37 20.88 -8.19
CA LEU A 212 18.24 21.34 -6.81
C LEU A 212 17.87 20.19 -5.88
N LEU A 213 16.90 19.35 -6.27
CA LEU A 213 16.50 18.19 -5.47
C LEU A 213 17.65 17.20 -5.22
N LYS A 214 18.64 17.17 -6.11
CA LYS A 214 19.86 16.34 -6.00
C LYS A 214 21.02 17.05 -5.28
N GLY A 215 20.81 18.27 -4.77
CA GLY A 215 21.78 19.02 -3.96
C GLY A 215 22.78 19.87 -4.76
N TYR A 216 22.53 20.16 -6.03
CA TYR A 216 23.41 21.03 -6.82
C TYR A 216 23.15 22.51 -6.53
N ALA A 217 24.21 23.32 -6.52
CA ALA A 217 24.10 24.77 -6.49
C ALA A 217 23.82 25.30 -7.91
N ILE A 218 22.66 25.94 -8.11
CA ILE A 218 22.20 26.38 -9.44
C ILE A 218 22.30 27.89 -9.59
N THR A 219 22.90 28.33 -10.70
CA THR A 219 22.79 29.71 -11.18
C THR A 219 22.03 29.74 -12.50
N LEU A 220 20.88 30.42 -12.51
CA LEU A 220 20.02 30.56 -13.67
C LEU A 220 20.20 31.95 -14.28
N PHE A 221 20.55 32.01 -15.56
CA PHE A 221 20.75 33.24 -16.32
C PHE A 221 19.62 33.42 -17.33
N ASP A 222 19.04 34.62 -17.43
CA ASP A 222 18.05 34.94 -18.47
C ASP A 222 18.32 36.35 -19.05
N LYS A 223 18.15 36.51 -20.36
CA LYS A 223 18.28 37.80 -21.05
C LYS A 223 17.12 38.74 -20.76
N ALA A 224 15.95 38.20 -20.45
CA ALA A 224 14.73 38.94 -20.19
C ALA A 224 14.72 39.51 -18.76
N PRO A 225 13.92 40.56 -18.49
CA PRO A 225 13.82 41.13 -17.15
C PRO A 225 13.13 40.19 -16.15
N GLU A 226 12.21 39.34 -16.61
CA GLU A 226 11.48 38.38 -15.78
C GLU A 226 11.55 36.96 -16.38
N LEU A 227 11.50 35.95 -15.52
CA LEU A 227 11.55 34.55 -15.91
C LEU A 227 10.21 34.06 -16.50
N GLY A 228 10.24 32.93 -17.20
CA GLY A 228 9.08 32.27 -17.79
C GLY A 228 9.18 32.09 -19.31
N GLY A 229 10.11 32.78 -19.97
CA GLY A 229 10.35 32.66 -21.41
C GLY A 229 9.05 32.80 -22.22
N MET A 230 8.79 31.86 -23.13
CA MET A 230 7.56 31.86 -23.94
C MET A 230 6.26 31.71 -23.14
N LEU A 231 6.29 31.16 -21.92
CA LEU A 231 5.11 31.13 -21.05
C LEU A 231 4.72 32.54 -20.58
N ARG A 232 5.72 33.39 -20.29
CA ARG A 232 5.49 34.79 -19.96
C ARG A 232 5.16 35.58 -21.22
N TYR A 233 6.08 35.60 -22.17
CA TYR A 233 6.04 36.58 -23.25
C TYR A 233 5.25 36.13 -24.49
N GLY A 234 4.90 34.85 -24.59
CA GLY A 234 4.20 34.29 -25.76
C GLY A 234 2.75 33.84 -25.50
N ILE A 235 2.27 33.87 -24.24
CA ILE A 235 0.91 33.44 -23.88
C ILE A 235 0.17 34.62 -23.24
N PRO A 236 -1.05 34.99 -23.67
CA PRO A 236 -1.80 36.10 -23.08
C PRO A 236 -2.31 35.86 -21.65
N GLU A 237 -2.57 36.96 -20.93
CA GLU A 237 -3.06 36.98 -19.54
C GLU A 237 -4.38 36.21 -19.34
N TYR A 238 -5.28 36.21 -20.33
CA TYR A 238 -6.57 35.52 -20.23
C TYR A 238 -6.47 33.98 -20.28
N ARG A 239 -5.33 33.43 -20.71
CA ARG A 239 -5.03 31.98 -20.70
C ARG A 239 -4.10 31.62 -19.56
N LEU A 240 -3.04 32.41 -19.37
CA LEU A 240 -2.04 32.19 -18.33
C LEU A 240 -1.75 33.51 -17.61
N PRO A 241 -2.48 33.80 -16.52
CA PRO A 241 -2.27 35.00 -15.72
C PRO A 241 -0.84 35.08 -15.18
N LYS A 242 -0.15 36.21 -15.37
CA LYS A 242 1.26 36.34 -14.98
C LYS A 242 1.47 36.24 -13.48
N LYS A 243 0.54 36.74 -12.68
CA LYS A 243 0.59 36.57 -11.22
C LYS A 243 0.63 35.11 -10.79
N LEU A 244 -0.09 34.23 -11.50
CA LEU A 244 -0.07 32.80 -11.22
C LEU A 244 1.23 32.14 -11.69
N LEU A 245 1.71 32.54 -12.87
CA LEU A 245 3.03 32.12 -13.36
C LEU A 245 4.15 32.53 -12.38
N ASP A 246 4.11 33.74 -11.85
CA ASP A 246 5.06 34.24 -10.84
C ASP A 246 5.05 33.36 -9.60
N LYS A 247 3.87 32.97 -9.09
CA LYS A 247 3.76 32.07 -7.94
C LYS A 247 4.47 30.73 -8.19
N GLU A 248 4.25 30.11 -9.35
CA GLU A 248 4.85 28.82 -9.68
C GLU A 248 6.37 28.94 -9.96
N ILE A 249 6.82 29.99 -10.63
CA ILE A 249 8.25 30.26 -10.83
C ILE A 249 8.94 30.53 -9.50
N ASN A 250 8.36 31.40 -8.67
CA ASN A 250 8.92 31.75 -7.36
C ASN A 250 9.00 30.53 -6.46
N TRP A 251 8.02 29.62 -6.52
CA TRP A 251 8.06 28.34 -5.82
C TRP A 251 9.32 27.53 -6.19
N ILE A 252 9.68 27.44 -7.48
CA ILE A 252 10.92 26.77 -7.91
C ILE A 252 12.15 27.54 -7.46
N THR A 253 12.21 28.86 -7.68
CA THR A 253 13.42 29.64 -7.38
C THR A 253 13.70 29.73 -5.88
N ASN A 254 12.65 29.76 -5.05
CA ASN A 254 12.76 29.79 -3.59
C ASN A 254 13.33 28.49 -2.99
N LEU A 255 13.45 27.40 -3.77
CA LEU A 255 14.18 26.20 -3.37
C LEU A 255 15.71 26.42 -3.27
N GLY A 256 16.22 27.54 -3.79
CA GLY A 256 17.65 27.91 -3.70
C GLY A 256 18.32 28.21 -5.04
N VAL A 257 17.57 28.61 -6.07
CA VAL A 257 18.16 29.02 -7.36
C VAL A 257 18.71 30.44 -7.24
N THR A 258 19.96 30.64 -7.61
CA THR A 258 20.50 32.00 -7.80
C THR A 258 20.10 32.50 -9.18
N VAL A 259 19.22 33.51 -9.24
CA VAL A 259 18.68 34.04 -10.50
C VAL A 259 19.43 35.31 -10.92
N LYS A 260 19.88 35.36 -12.18
CA LYS A 260 20.47 36.54 -12.83
C LYS A 260 19.71 36.88 -14.12
N THR A 261 18.77 37.81 -14.02
CA THR A 261 18.03 38.35 -15.19
C THR A 261 18.84 39.42 -15.92
N ASN A 262 18.35 39.87 -17.07
CA ASN A 262 19.03 40.84 -17.95
C ASN A 262 20.46 40.44 -18.35
N SER A 263 20.79 39.14 -18.28
CA SER A 263 22.13 38.58 -18.51
C SER A 263 22.08 37.63 -19.71
N ALA A 264 22.66 38.04 -20.83
CA ALA A 264 22.58 37.37 -22.12
C ALA A 264 23.91 36.69 -22.50
N LEU A 265 23.85 35.40 -22.84
CA LEU A 265 24.97 34.63 -23.37
C LEU A 265 25.45 35.22 -24.71
N GLY A 266 26.76 35.46 -24.83
CA GLY A 266 27.40 36.09 -25.99
C GLY A 266 27.48 37.63 -25.93
N ARG A 267 26.73 38.27 -25.03
CA ARG A 267 26.81 39.72 -24.74
C ARG A 267 27.52 39.99 -23.42
N ASP A 268 27.06 39.35 -22.34
CA ASP A 268 27.50 39.64 -20.97
C ASP A 268 28.46 38.57 -20.41
N PHE A 269 28.38 37.34 -20.93
CA PHE A 269 29.26 36.21 -20.58
C PHE A 269 29.29 35.18 -21.72
N THR A 270 30.29 34.31 -21.71
CA THR A 270 30.53 33.22 -22.66
C THR A 270 30.48 31.85 -21.98
N ILE A 271 30.55 30.76 -22.76
CA ILE A 271 30.63 29.40 -22.19
C ILE A 271 31.97 29.21 -21.46
N GLU A 272 33.03 29.81 -21.98
CA GLU A 272 34.37 29.79 -21.41
C GLU A 272 34.40 30.49 -20.05
N ASP A 273 33.76 31.67 -19.93
CA ASP A 273 33.65 32.39 -18.64
C ASP A 273 32.94 31.56 -17.56
N LEU A 274 31.96 30.73 -17.95
CA LEU A 274 31.26 29.83 -17.04
C LEU A 274 32.16 28.64 -16.63
N LYS A 275 32.99 28.12 -17.54
CA LYS A 275 33.97 27.08 -17.18
C LYS A 275 35.03 27.63 -16.23
N GLU A 276 35.49 28.86 -16.42
CA GLU A 276 36.43 29.55 -15.52
C GLU A 276 35.84 29.83 -14.14
N GLN A 277 34.52 30.01 -14.04
CA GLN A 277 33.78 30.11 -12.77
C GLN A 277 33.54 28.75 -12.08
N GLU A 278 34.19 27.69 -12.56
CA GLU A 278 34.14 26.34 -12.00
C GLU A 278 32.72 25.73 -11.97
N PHE A 279 31.89 26.00 -12.99
CA PHE A 279 30.65 25.25 -13.19
C PHE A 279 30.95 23.84 -13.72
N ASP A 280 30.44 22.81 -13.06
CA ASP A 280 30.66 21.40 -13.43
C ASP A 280 29.87 20.99 -14.68
N ALA A 281 28.77 21.69 -15.00
CA ALA A 281 27.97 21.48 -16.21
C ALA A 281 27.21 22.75 -16.61
N ILE A 282 26.84 22.84 -17.89
CA ILE A 282 26.11 23.98 -18.48
C ILE A 282 24.89 23.46 -19.25
N TYR A 283 23.72 24.05 -19.03
CA TYR A 283 22.47 23.71 -19.73
C TYR A 283 21.91 24.91 -20.51
N LEU A 284 21.72 24.76 -21.82
CA LEU A 284 21.28 25.80 -22.75
C LEU A 284 19.80 25.61 -23.14
N ALA A 285 18.93 26.54 -22.72
CA ALA A 285 17.47 26.43 -22.82
C ALA A 285 16.74 27.78 -23.01
N PHE A 286 17.32 28.76 -23.72
CA PHE A 286 16.74 30.11 -23.88
C PHE A 286 15.62 30.24 -24.95
N GLY A 287 15.26 29.13 -25.62
CA GLY A 287 14.04 29.01 -26.43
C GLY A 287 14.05 29.70 -27.81
N ALA A 288 12.96 29.53 -28.56
CA ALA A 288 12.78 30.07 -29.91
C ALA A 288 12.01 31.40 -29.90
N GLN A 289 12.66 32.47 -29.40
CA GLN A 289 11.99 33.76 -29.18
C GLN A 289 12.07 34.72 -30.38
N LYS A 290 12.60 34.31 -31.53
CA LYS A 290 12.74 35.16 -32.73
C LYS A 290 11.58 34.89 -33.69
N ALA A 291 10.90 35.93 -34.18
CA ALA A 291 9.82 35.77 -35.15
C ALA A 291 10.37 35.44 -36.55
N LYS A 292 9.60 34.67 -37.33
CA LYS A 292 9.87 34.48 -38.77
C LYS A 292 9.16 35.56 -39.59
N ASN A 293 9.91 36.13 -40.52
CA ASN A 293 9.47 37.15 -41.47
C ASN A 293 8.65 36.54 -42.62
N MET A 294 7.62 37.26 -43.11
CA MET A 294 6.77 36.82 -44.24
C MET A 294 7.54 36.81 -45.56
N ARG A 295 8.73 37.43 -45.60
CA ARG A 295 9.58 37.58 -46.77
C ARG A 295 8.93 38.45 -47.84
N LEU A 296 8.14 39.43 -47.39
CA LEU A 296 7.52 40.43 -48.26
C LEU A 296 8.38 41.69 -48.29
N PRO A 297 8.56 42.34 -49.45
CA PRO A 297 9.28 43.60 -49.53
C PRO A 297 8.66 44.66 -48.60
N GLY A 298 9.49 45.38 -47.84
CA GLY A 298 9.02 46.48 -47.00
C GLY A 298 8.54 46.09 -45.59
N GLU A 299 8.44 44.80 -45.26
CA GLU A 299 7.72 44.33 -44.06
C GLU A 299 8.26 44.86 -42.71
N GLU A 300 9.56 45.17 -42.64
CA GLU A 300 10.21 45.72 -41.42
C GLU A 300 10.13 47.25 -41.36
N GLN A 301 9.86 47.92 -42.47
CA GLN A 301 9.83 49.40 -42.56
C GLN A 301 8.42 49.99 -42.51
N ILE A 302 7.38 49.20 -42.77
CA ILE A 302 5.98 49.67 -42.83
C ILE A 302 5.36 49.73 -41.43
N SER A 303 4.89 50.92 -41.04
CA SER A 303 4.12 51.09 -39.80
C SER A 303 2.77 50.36 -39.89
N GLY A 304 2.48 49.48 -38.93
CA GLY A 304 1.28 48.64 -38.91
C GLY A 304 1.53 47.15 -39.20
N VAL A 305 2.74 46.79 -39.67
CA VAL A 305 3.16 45.37 -39.77
C VAL A 305 3.94 45.00 -38.50
N ILE A 306 3.44 44.03 -37.74
CA ILE A 306 4.00 43.66 -36.44
C ILE A 306 4.27 42.14 -36.42
N PRO A 307 5.49 41.69 -36.07
CA PRO A 307 5.73 40.28 -35.84
C PRO A 307 4.90 39.76 -34.65
N GLY A 308 4.31 38.58 -34.76
CA GLY A 308 3.37 38.05 -33.77
C GLY A 308 3.99 37.81 -32.39
N ILE A 309 5.26 37.40 -32.33
CA ILE A 309 5.99 37.26 -31.06
C ILE A 309 6.18 38.64 -30.43
N ASP A 310 6.59 39.63 -31.22
CA ASP A 310 6.84 40.99 -30.73
C ASP A 310 5.55 41.67 -30.27
N PHE A 311 4.44 41.43 -30.98
CA PHE A 311 3.10 41.88 -30.58
C PHE A 311 2.71 41.34 -29.21
N LEU A 312 2.86 40.02 -29.01
CA LEU A 312 2.56 39.39 -27.72
C LEU A 312 3.54 39.84 -26.64
N TRP A 313 4.82 39.98 -26.96
CA TRP A 313 5.84 40.48 -26.04
C TRP A 313 5.53 41.90 -25.57
N GLN A 314 5.12 42.80 -26.48
CA GLN A 314 4.69 44.16 -26.14
C GLN A 314 3.44 44.14 -25.26
N LEU A 315 2.47 43.28 -25.57
CA LEU A 315 1.24 43.13 -24.78
C LEU A 315 1.51 42.74 -23.32
N GLN A 316 2.53 41.91 -23.07
CA GLN A 316 2.88 41.46 -21.72
C GLN A 316 3.74 42.45 -20.93
N ASN A 317 4.30 43.47 -21.58
CA ASN A 317 5.07 44.53 -20.93
C ASN A 317 4.22 45.81 -20.76
N GLU A 318 4.73 46.81 -20.05
CA GLU A 318 3.99 48.04 -19.71
C GLU A 318 3.52 48.88 -20.92
N LYS A 319 4.02 48.59 -22.13
CA LYS A 319 3.65 49.27 -23.37
C LYS A 319 2.68 48.42 -24.20
N LYS A 320 1.40 48.41 -23.79
CA LYS A 320 0.35 47.73 -24.58
C LYS A 320 0.34 48.28 -26.02
N PRO A 321 0.36 47.42 -27.04
CA PRO A 321 0.33 47.86 -28.42
C PRO A 321 -1.02 48.54 -28.72
N GLU A 322 -0.97 49.68 -29.40
CA GLU A 322 -2.17 50.38 -29.87
C GLU A 322 -2.72 49.66 -31.11
N ILE A 323 -3.89 49.04 -30.97
CA ILE A 323 -4.56 48.26 -32.02
C ILE A 323 -6.00 48.78 -32.16
N TYR A 324 -6.43 49.01 -33.40
CA TYR A 324 -7.78 49.47 -33.75
C TYR A 324 -8.11 49.08 -35.20
N GLY A 325 -9.36 49.31 -35.63
CA GLY A 325 -9.76 49.12 -37.02
C GLY A 325 -9.72 47.66 -37.47
N ASN A 326 -9.26 47.43 -38.69
CA ASN A 326 -9.21 46.13 -39.34
C ASN A 326 -7.82 45.49 -39.17
N VAL A 327 -7.76 44.39 -38.41
CA VAL A 327 -6.52 43.65 -38.14
C VAL A 327 -6.51 42.31 -38.87
N VAL A 328 -5.43 42.02 -39.59
CA VAL A 328 -5.21 40.73 -40.25
C VAL A 328 -4.09 39.98 -39.55
N VAL A 329 -4.36 38.77 -39.06
CA VAL A 329 -3.35 37.90 -38.47
C VAL A 329 -3.01 36.78 -39.44
N VAL A 330 -1.76 36.71 -39.88
CA VAL A 330 -1.30 35.69 -40.83
C VAL A 330 -0.69 34.52 -40.07
N GLY A 331 -1.34 33.36 -40.09
CA GLY A 331 -0.88 32.16 -39.39
C GLY A 331 -2.01 31.23 -38.97
N GLY A 332 -1.66 30.04 -38.49
CA GLY A 332 -2.65 29.04 -38.04
C GLY A 332 -2.26 28.29 -36.75
N GLY A 333 -1.16 28.67 -36.11
CA GLY A 333 -0.72 28.09 -34.84
C GLY A 333 -1.28 28.83 -33.62
N ASN A 334 -1.00 28.34 -32.41
CA ASN A 334 -1.51 28.94 -31.17
C ASN A 334 -1.13 30.43 -31.03
N THR A 335 0.10 30.82 -31.40
CA THR A 335 0.53 32.22 -31.44
C THR A 335 -0.39 33.10 -32.31
N ALA A 336 -0.87 32.57 -33.45
CA ALA A 336 -1.76 33.30 -34.34
C ALA A 336 -3.15 33.49 -33.70
N ILE A 337 -3.69 32.44 -33.06
CA ILE A 337 -4.96 32.52 -32.34
C ILE A 337 -4.87 33.48 -31.15
N ASP A 338 -3.80 33.39 -30.36
CA ASP A 338 -3.56 34.27 -29.21
C ASP A 338 -3.41 35.73 -29.66
N ALA A 339 -2.72 35.98 -30.78
CA ALA A 339 -2.62 37.32 -31.35
C ALA A 339 -3.99 37.86 -31.83
N ALA A 340 -4.78 37.06 -32.55
CA ALA A 340 -6.10 37.46 -33.03
C ALA A 340 -7.07 37.78 -31.88
N ARG A 341 -7.15 36.89 -30.89
CA ARG A 341 -8.00 37.06 -29.71
C ARG A 341 -7.55 38.22 -28.84
N SER A 342 -6.24 38.49 -28.76
CA SER A 342 -5.71 39.65 -28.05
C SER A 342 -5.99 40.96 -28.80
N ALA A 343 -5.83 40.99 -30.13
CA ALA A 343 -6.18 42.14 -30.95
C ALA A 343 -7.67 42.51 -30.79
N LYS A 344 -8.56 41.51 -30.72
CA LYS A 344 -9.99 41.74 -30.47
C LYS A 344 -10.24 42.41 -29.11
N ARG A 345 -9.53 41.98 -28.07
CA ARG A 345 -9.61 42.54 -26.69
C ARG A 345 -9.02 43.94 -26.57
N LEU A 346 -8.05 44.29 -27.40
CA LEU A 346 -7.42 45.61 -27.41
C LEU A 346 -8.29 46.68 -28.10
N GLY A 347 -9.33 46.29 -28.83
CA GLY A 347 -10.27 47.22 -29.45
C GLY A 347 -10.35 47.16 -30.98
N ALA A 348 -9.82 46.11 -31.62
CA ALA A 348 -10.02 45.93 -33.06
C ALA A 348 -11.51 45.75 -33.41
N ASP A 349 -11.99 46.54 -34.36
CA ASP A 349 -13.36 46.47 -34.87
C ASP A 349 -13.59 45.13 -35.56
N LYS A 350 -12.65 44.74 -36.42
CA LYS A 350 -12.66 43.48 -37.17
C LYS A 350 -11.29 42.81 -37.10
N VAL A 351 -11.28 41.52 -36.76
CA VAL A 351 -10.07 40.69 -36.75
C VAL A 351 -10.27 39.53 -37.73
N THR A 352 -9.33 39.37 -38.65
CA THR A 352 -9.34 38.32 -39.67
C THR A 352 -8.10 37.45 -39.53
N LEU A 353 -8.26 36.16 -39.33
CA LEU A 353 -7.17 35.18 -39.32
C LEU A 353 -7.02 34.58 -40.73
N LEU A 354 -5.87 34.82 -41.35
CA LEU A 354 -5.54 34.37 -42.70
C LEU A 354 -4.65 33.11 -42.62
N TYR A 355 -5.11 32.00 -43.20
CA TYR A 355 -4.36 30.75 -43.19
C TYR A 355 -4.30 30.09 -44.58
N ARG A 356 -3.09 29.70 -44.98
CA ARG A 356 -2.78 29.16 -46.31
C ARG A 356 -3.28 27.74 -46.59
N ARG A 357 -3.94 27.08 -45.63
CA ARG A 357 -4.51 25.72 -45.76
C ARG A 357 -5.93 25.69 -45.20
N THR A 358 -6.53 24.51 -45.07
CA THR A 358 -7.84 24.36 -44.45
C THR A 358 -7.72 24.30 -42.92
N ARG A 359 -8.87 24.31 -42.24
CA ARG A 359 -8.96 24.22 -40.78
C ARG A 359 -8.28 22.96 -40.22
N ASN A 360 -8.39 21.83 -40.91
CA ASN A 360 -7.85 20.54 -40.43
C ASN A 360 -6.31 20.53 -40.36
N GLU A 361 -5.62 21.36 -41.15
CA GLU A 361 -4.17 21.47 -41.12
C GLU A 361 -3.66 22.60 -40.22
N MET A 362 -4.54 23.30 -39.49
CA MET A 362 -4.14 24.34 -38.53
C MET A 362 -3.40 23.70 -37.34
N PRO A 363 -2.18 24.16 -36.98
CA PRO A 363 -1.48 23.65 -35.81
C PRO A 363 -2.09 24.02 -34.46
N ALA A 364 -2.99 25.03 -34.42
CA ALA A 364 -3.66 25.43 -33.18
C ALA A 364 -4.65 24.37 -32.69
N HIS A 365 -4.82 24.26 -31.38
CA HIS A 365 -5.78 23.32 -30.81
C HIS A 365 -7.23 23.69 -31.18
N HIS A 366 -8.07 22.71 -31.52
CA HIS A 366 -9.42 22.96 -32.04
C HIS A 366 -10.29 23.84 -31.13
N MET A 367 -10.22 23.62 -29.80
CA MET A 367 -10.96 24.44 -28.83
C MET A 367 -10.58 25.93 -28.87
N GLU A 368 -9.31 26.24 -29.16
CA GLU A 368 -8.85 27.64 -29.24
C GLU A 368 -9.33 28.30 -30.53
N ILE A 369 -9.43 27.53 -31.62
CA ILE A 369 -10.04 27.97 -32.88
C ILE A 369 -11.53 28.26 -32.65
N ASP A 370 -12.26 27.34 -32.02
CA ASP A 370 -13.68 27.52 -31.70
C ASP A 370 -13.90 28.74 -30.80
N ALA A 371 -13.06 28.91 -29.76
CA ALA A 371 -13.14 30.07 -28.88
C ALA A 371 -12.89 31.41 -29.62
N ALA A 372 -12.01 31.43 -30.63
CA ALA A 372 -11.77 32.61 -31.45
C ALA A 372 -12.99 32.93 -32.35
N LEU A 373 -13.62 31.91 -32.93
CA LEU A 373 -14.83 32.08 -33.75
C LEU A 373 -16.01 32.62 -32.91
N ASP A 374 -16.22 32.06 -31.71
CA ASP A 374 -17.22 32.55 -30.75
C ASP A 374 -16.98 34.00 -30.31
N GLU A 375 -15.72 34.48 -30.37
CA GLU A 375 -15.33 35.86 -30.09
C GLU A 375 -15.42 36.79 -31.33
N ASN A 376 -15.99 36.30 -32.43
CA ASN A 376 -16.13 36.97 -33.73
C ASN A 376 -14.80 37.28 -34.44
N VAL A 377 -13.82 36.38 -34.36
CA VAL A 377 -12.66 36.39 -35.25
C VAL A 377 -13.05 35.70 -36.57
N GLU A 378 -12.93 36.40 -37.69
CA GLU A 378 -13.20 35.82 -39.01
C GLU A 378 -12.04 34.94 -39.47
N LEU A 379 -12.33 33.80 -40.09
CA LEU A 379 -11.31 32.87 -40.59
C LEU A 379 -11.33 32.82 -42.12
N ILE A 380 -10.25 33.26 -42.76
CA ILE A 380 -10.05 33.13 -44.20
C ILE A 380 -9.03 32.01 -44.43
N LEU A 381 -9.54 30.86 -44.85
CA LEU A 381 -8.75 29.69 -45.23
C LEU A 381 -8.31 29.77 -46.68
N LEU A 382 -7.33 28.92 -47.04
CA LEU A 382 -6.83 28.79 -48.41
C LEU A 382 -6.42 30.14 -49.02
N ALA A 383 -5.73 30.96 -48.23
CA ALA A 383 -5.20 32.24 -48.69
C ALA A 383 -3.86 32.55 -48.01
N ALA A 384 -2.93 33.18 -48.74
CA ALA A 384 -1.68 33.66 -48.17
C ALA A 384 -1.35 35.08 -48.68
N PRO A 385 -0.56 35.85 -47.94
CA PRO A 385 -0.19 37.19 -48.36
C PRO A 385 0.82 37.14 -49.52
N SER A 386 0.70 38.06 -50.47
CA SER A 386 1.60 38.21 -51.61
C SER A 386 2.27 39.60 -51.69
N GLU A 387 1.62 40.66 -51.20
CA GLU A 387 2.14 42.04 -51.23
C GLU A 387 1.55 42.92 -50.11
N LEU A 388 2.35 43.86 -49.59
CA LEU A 388 1.93 44.85 -48.60
C LEU A 388 1.71 46.22 -49.27
N ILE A 389 0.50 46.78 -49.13
CA ILE A 389 0.16 48.08 -49.71
C ILE A 389 0.24 49.15 -48.61
N GLN A 390 1.10 50.14 -48.82
CA GLN A 390 1.31 51.26 -47.90
C GLN A 390 0.94 52.61 -48.51
N GLU A 391 0.53 53.54 -47.65
CA GLU A 391 0.31 54.95 -47.95
C GLU A 391 1.05 55.78 -46.89
N ASN A 392 1.93 56.69 -47.31
CA ASN A 392 2.75 57.52 -46.41
C ASN A 392 3.54 56.74 -45.34
N GLY A 393 4.06 55.55 -45.68
CA GLY A 393 4.81 54.70 -44.74
C GLY A 393 3.94 53.89 -43.76
N ARG A 394 2.61 53.94 -43.88
CA ARG A 394 1.64 53.19 -43.05
C ARG A 394 0.87 52.17 -43.89
N LEU A 395 0.59 51.01 -43.30
CA LEU A 395 -0.19 49.96 -43.93
C LEU A 395 -1.63 50.42 -44.25
N LYS A 396 -2.12 50.08 -45.44
CA LYS A 396 -3.50 50.36 -45.90
C LYS A 396 -4.26 49.09 -46.29
N ALA A 397 -3.57 48.12 -46.91
CA ALA A 397 -4.16 46.86 -47.35
C ALA A 397 -3.11 45.75 -47.53
N LEU A 398 -3.58 44.50 -47.54
CA LEU A 398 -2.79 43.30 -47.79
C LEU A 398 -3.31 42.60 -49.05
N THR A 399 -2.48 42.46 -50.08
CA THR A 399 -2.81 41.62 -51.23
C THR A 399 -2.65 40.16 -50.84
N CYS A 400 -3.69 39.36 -51.07
CA CYS A 400 -3.72 37.93 -50.79
C CYS A 400 -3.91 37.15 -52.10
N ILE A 401 -3.29 35.98 -52.19
CA ILE A 401 -3.48 35.01 -53.27
C ILE A 401 -4.24 33.80 -52.73
N ARG A 402 -5.17 33.23 -53.51
CA ARG A 402 -5.86 32.00 -53.14
C ARG A 402 -4.92 30.81 -53.24
N MET A 403 -5.13 29.83 -52.36
CA MET A 403 -4.36 28.61 -52.26
C MET A 403 -5.23 27.39 -52.53
N GLU A 404 -4.64 26.31 -52.99
CA GLU A 404 -5.22 24.98 -53.01
C GLU A 404 -4.31 23.97 -52.28
N LEU A 405 -4.87 22.82 -51.89
CA LEU A 405 -4.08 21.77 -51.25
C LEU A 405 -3.41 20.89 -52.31
N GLY A 406 -2.09 20.92 -52.36
CA GLY A 406 -1.25 19.99 -53.11
C GLY A 406 -1.10 18.63 -52.40
N GLU A 407 -0.01 17.93 -52.68
CA GLU A 407 0.27 16.62 -52.09
C GLU A 407 0.56 16.70 -50.59
N ALA A 408 0.25 15.61 -49.88
CA ALA A 408 0.60 15.44 -48.48
C ALA A 408 2.11 15.21 -48.33
N ASP A 409 2.73 15.90 -47.38
CA ASP A 409 4.10 15.60 -46.96
C ASP A 409 4.16 14.32 -46.13
N ALA A 410 5.37 13.92 -45.68
CA ALA A 410 5.58 12.72 -44.87
C ALA A 410 4.84 12.75 -43.51
N SER A 411 4.36 13.91 -43.06
CA SER A 411 3.52 14.06 -41.86
C SER A 411 2.02 13.94 -42.14
N GLY A 412 1.64 13.68 -43.40
CA GLY A 412 0.25 13.69 -43.86
C GLY A 412 -0.30 15.10 -44.12
N ARG A 413 0.51 16.14 -43.91
CA ARG A 413 0.09 17.54 -44.03
C ARG A 413 0.20 18.01 -45.47
N ARG A 414 -0.90 18.48 -46.05
CA ARG A 414 -0.94 18.90 -47.46
C ARG A 414 -0.19 20.21 -47.70
N SER A 415 0.57 20.28 -48.79
CA SER A 415 1.31 21.48 -49.18
C SER A 415 0.36 22.55 -49.74
N PRO A 416 0.53 23.83 -49.38
CA PRO A 416 -0.26 24.91 -49.98
C PRO A 416 0.33 25.28 -51.35
N VAL A 417 -0.50 25.34 -52.38
CA VAL A 417 -0.11 25.71 -53.75
C VAL A 417 -0.86 26.98 -54.16
N PRO A 418 -0.18 28.04 -54.63
CA PRO A 418 -0.84 29.26 -55.07
C PRO A 418 -1.65 29.03 -56.35
N VAL A 419 -2.84 29.63 -56.43
CA VAL A 419 -3.67 29.68 -57.65
C VAL A 419 -3.34 30.98 -58.39
N PRO A 420 -2.56 30.96 -59.48
CA PRO A 420 -2.14 32.19 -60.16
C PRO A 420 -3.34 32.99 -60.71
N GLY A 421 -3.30 34.32 -60.62
CA GLY A 421 -4.38 35.20 -61.12
C GLY A 421 -5.58 35.34 -60.16
N SER A 422 -5.47 34.82 -58.94
CA SER A 422 -6.52 34.87 -57.91
C SER A 422 -6.29 35.95 -56.85
N GLU A 423 -5.42 36.92 -57.13
CA GLU A 423 -5.03 37.97 -56.20
C GLU A 423 -6.20 38.91 -55.88
N TYR A 424 -6.37 39.24 -54.60
CA TYR A 424 -7.38 40.18 -54.13
C TYR A 424 -6.84 41.01 -52.96
N GLN A 425 -7.31 42.24 -52.81
CA GLN A 425 -6.86 43.14 -51.76
C GLN A 425 -7.78 43.04 -50.54
N LEU A 426 -7.17 42.95 -49.36
CA LEU A 426 -7.86 42.96 -48.07
C LEU A 426 -7.50 44.25 -47.32
N PRO A 427 -8.42 45.23 -47.20
CA PRO A 427 -8.17 46.45 -46.45
C PRO A 427 -7.86 46.15 -44.98
N CYS A 428 -6.75 46.68 -44.47
CA CYS A 428 -6.33 46.46 -43.09
C CYS A 428 -5.39 47.56 -42.59
N ASP A 429 -5.57 47.95 -41.33
CA ASP A 429 -4.74 48.93 -40.63
C ASP A 429 -3.52 48.26 -39.99
N PHE A 430 -3.63 46.98 -39.64
CA PHE A 430 -2.56 46.20 -39.03
C PHE A 430 -2.47 44.79 -39.63
N VAL A 431 -1.23 44.32 -39.80
CA VAL A 431 -0.92 42.93 -40.13
C VAL A 431 -0.03 42.35 -39.03
N ILE A 432 -0.48 41.26 -38.40
CA ILE A 432 0.30 40.52 -37.40
C ILE A 432 0.83 39.23 -38.03
N SER A 433 2.15 39.14 -38.21
CA SER A 433 2.80 37.97 -38.82
C SER A 433 3.09 36.88 -37.77
N ALA A 434 2.29 35.82 -37.75
CA ALA A 434 2.41 34.69 -36.83
C ALA A 434 2.69 33.36 -37.57
N ILE A 435 3.68 33.39 -38.48
CA ILE A 435 3.99 32.28 -39.39
C ILE A 435 5.10 31.33 -38.91
N GLY A 436 5.65 31.55 -37.72
CA GLY A 436 6.61 30.65 -37.09
C GLY A 436 7.61 31.38 -36.20
N GLN A 437 8.40 30.60 -35.46
CA GLN A 437 9.42 31.08 -34.53
C GLN A 437 10.77 30.44 -34.88
N ASP A 438 11.86 31.07 -34.47
CA ASP A 438 13.25 30.66 -34.72
C ASP A 438 14.10 30.84 -33.46
N VAL A 439 15.20 30.11 -33.38
CA VAL A 439 16.17 30.17 -32.27
C VAL A 439 17.27 31.17 -32.62
N ASP A 440 17.64 32.02 -31.68
CA ASP A 440 18.75 32.95 -31.89
C ASP A 440 20.08 32.37 -31.40
N LEU A 441 20.85 31.75 -32.30
CA LEU A 441 22.15 31.16 -31.99
C LEU A 441 23.31 32.17 -32.05
N CYS A 442 23.07 33.47 -32.25
CA CYS A 442 24.13 34.45 -32.54
C CYS A 442 25.24 34.49 -31.46
N GLY A 443 24.91 34.26 -30.18
CA GLY A 443 25.87 34.19 -29.08
C GLY A 443 26.75 32.93 -29.05
N LEU A 444 26.39 31.88 -29.80
CA LEU A 444 27.06 30.57 -29.81
C LEU A 444 27.91 30.33 -31.07
N GLN A 445 27.67 31.09 -32.14
CA GLN A 445 28.35 30.92 -33.44
C GLN A 445 29.86 31.18 -33.41
N LYS A 446 30.40 31.70 -32.30
CA LYS A 446 31.85 31.92 -32.10
C LYS A 446 32.61 30.70 -31.55
N ASN A 447 31.91 29.66 -31.04
CA ASN A 447 32.57 28.48 -30.49
C ASN A 447 32.61 27.34 -31.55
N PRO A 448 33.79 26.94 -32.04
CA PRO A 448 33.93 25.97 -33.13
C PRO A 448 33.50 24.54 -32.76
N GLN A 449 33.29 24.24 -31.48
CA GLN A 449 32.92 22.90 -30.99
C GLN A 449 31.41 22.68 -30.90
N LEU A 450 30.59 23.74 -31.02
CA LEU A 450 29.13 23.64 -31.02
C LEU A 450 28.60 23.64 -32.46
N GLN A 451 27.99 22.53 -32.87
CA GLN A 451 27.44 22.36 -34.21
C GLN A 451 25.95 22.73 -34.25
N SER A 452 25.54 23.47 -35.29
CA SER A 452 24.15 23.80 -35.55
C SER A 452 23.56 22.95 -36.68
N THR A 453 22.24 22.75 -36.63
CA THR A 453 21.48 22.06 -37.67
C THR A 453 21.05 23.03 -38.78
N LYS A 454 20.59 22.50 -39.92
CA LYS A 454 19.96 23.28 -41.01
C LYS A 454 18.69 24.04 -40.59
N TYR A 455 18.12 23.71 -39.43
CA TYR A 455 16.95 24.35 -38.85
C TYR A 455 17.31 25.39 -37.78
N ASN A 456 18.59 25.77 -37.69
CA ASN A 456 19.09 26.77 -36.76
C ASN A 456 18.88 26.36 -35.27
N THR A 457 18.97 25.06 -34.98
CA THR A 457 19.02 24.46 -33.63
C THR A 457 20.38 23.82 -33.35
N LEU A 458 20.66 23.33 -32.14
CA LEU A 458 21.92 22.63 -31.85
C LEU A 458 21.88 21.13 -32.19
N VAL A 459 23.03 20.56 -32.54
CA VAL A 459 23.23 19.10 -32.62
C VAL A 459 23.43 18.54 -31.20
N PHE A 460 22.67 17.48 -30.86
CA PHE A 460 22.71 16.85 -29.54
C PHE A 460 22.43 15.34 -29.60
N ASN A 461 22.79 14.63 -28.55
CA ASN A 461 22.44 13.22 -28.36
C ASN A 461 21.02 13.10 -27.79
N GLN A 462 20.11 12.45 -28.54
CA GLN A 462 18.69 12.36 -28.16
C GLN A 462 18.41 11.67 -26.81
N GLY A 463 19.32 10.82 -26.31
CA GLY A 463 19.15 10.13 -25.03
C GLY A 463 19.63 10.92 -23.81
N THR A 464 20.57 11.85 -23.99
CA THR A 464 21.21 12.59 -22.88
C THR A 464 21.01 14.09 -22.97
N PHE A 465 20.62 14.60 -24.14
CA PHE A 465 20.60 16.02 -24.46
C PHE A 465 21.98 16.71 -24.37
N GLU A 466 23.06 15.92 -24.31
CA GLU A 466 24.43 16.43 -24.41
C GLU A 466 24.70 16.91 -25.84
N THR A 467 25.30 18.10 -25.97
CA THR A 467 25.65 18.69 -27.26
C THR A 467 26.93 18.05 -27.83
N SER A 468 27.42 18.54 -28.97
CA SER A 468 28.75 18.17 -29.47
C SER A 468 29.91 18.60 -28.55
N LEU A 469 29.65 19.44 -27.54
CA LEU A 469 30.61 19.87 -26.52
C LEU A 469 30.35 19.13 -25.20
N PRO A 470 31.27 18.25 -24.75
CA PRO A 470 31.11 17.51 -23.49
C PRO A 470 30.88 18.42 -22.28
N GLY A 471 29.95 18.02 -21.40
CA GLY A 471 29.54 18.81 -20.23
C GLY A 471 28.61 19.99 -20.53
N VAL A 472 28.25 20.19 -21.81
CA VAL A 472 27.26 21.19 -22.24
C VAL A 472 26.04 20.49 -22.83
N PHE A 473 24.87 20.80 -22.29
CA PHE A 473 23.59 20.17 -22.59
C PHE A 473 22.61 21.21 -23.16
N THR A 474 21.60 20.78 -23.90
CA THR A 474 20.57 21.68 -24.48
C THR A 474 19.16 21.11 -24.32
N GLY A 475 18.12 21.94 -24.35
CA GLY A 475 16.74 21.44 -24.30
C GLY A 475 15.69 22.49 -24.62
N GLY A 476 14.41 22.09 -24.51
CA GLY A 476 13.28 22.89 -24.99
C GLY A 476 13.38 23.20 -26.49
N ASP A 477 12.84 24.35 -26.91
CA ASP A 477 12.81 24.74 -28.33
C ASP A 477 14.20 24.91 -28.94
N MET A 478 15.23 25.12 -28.12
CA MET A 478 16.60 25.24 -28.59
C MET A 478 17.13 23.92 -29.20
N ALA A 479 16.64 22.79 -28.69
CA ALA A 479 17.01 21.46 -29.18
C ALA A 479 16.20 21.07 -30.42
N THR A 480 14.87 21.21 -30.36
CA THR A 480 13.95 20.64 -31.35
C THR A 480 13.28 21.67 -32.28
N GLY A 481 13.48 22.96 -32.04
CA GLY A 481 12.63 24.02 -32.58
C GLY A 481 11.34 24.19 -31.77
N PRO A 482 10.47 25.14 -32.15
CA PRO A 482 9.29 25.50 -31.36
C PRO A 482 8.39 24.30 -31.07
N ALA A 483 8.21 24.01 -29.79
CA ALA A 483 7.41 22.89 -29.28
C ALA A 483 6.38 23.36 -28.24
N VAL A 484 5.73 22.43 -27.55
CA VAL A 484 4.76 22.73 -26.48
C VAL A 484 5.42 22.66 -25.11
N ALA A 485 4.84 23.35 -24.12
CA ALA A 485 5.43 23.48 -22.79
C ALA A 485 5.77 22.13 -22.11
N ILE A 486 4.94 21.11 -22.32
CA ILE A 486 5.14 19.77 -21.73
C ILE A 486 6.36 19.04 -22.30
N ASP A 487 6.73 19.28 -23.57
CA ASP A 487 7.95 18.74 -24.16
C ASP A 487 9.19 19.41 -23.56
N ALA A 488 9.14 20.73 -23.38
CA ALA A 488 10.22 21.47 -22.75
C ALA A 488 10.49 20.99 -21.31
N ILE A 489 9.43 20.67 -20.56
CA ILE A 489 9.50 20.06 -19.23
C ILE A 489 10.17 18.68 -19.31
N ALA A 490 9.76 17.83 -20.25
CA ALA A 490 10.39 16.53 -20.48
C ALA A 490 11.89 16.65 -20.77
N HIS A 491 12.28 17.56 -21.68
CA HIS A 491 13.69 17.80 -22.03
C HIS A 491 14.49 18.26 -20.81
N GLY A 492 13.96 19.18 -20.02
CA GLY A 492 14.62 19.65 -18.79
C GLY A 492 14.87 18.54 -17.78
N LYS A 493 13.92 17.61 -17.61
CA LYS A 493 14.06 16.45 -16.72
C LYS A 493 15.13 15.48 -17.23
N ILE A 494 15.09 15.11 -18.51
CA ILE A 494 16.07 14.18 -19.10
C ILE A 494 17.48 14.77 -18.99
N ALA A 495 17.65 16.06 -19.35
CA ALA A 495 18.92 16.75 -19.26
C ALA A 495 19.44 16.82 -17.81
N ALA A 496 18.59 17.11 -16.82
CA ALA A 496 18.99 17.13 -15.41
C ALA A 496 19.55 15.78 -14.93
N ASN A 497 18.93 14.67 -15.34
CA ASN A 497 19.42 13.33 -15.01
C ASN A 497 20.73 13.00 -15.73
N ALA A 498 20.88 13.40 -16.99
CA ALA A 498 22.11 13.22 -17.74
C ALA A 498 23.27 14.07 -17.18
N ILE A 499 22.99 15.30 -16.75
CA ILE A 499 23.95 16.18 -16.06
C ILE A 499 24.40 15.54 -14.75
N ASP A 500 23.47 15.04 -13.93
CA ASP A 500 23.81 14.37 -12.68
C ASP A 500 24.71 13.14 -12.91
N HIS A 501 24.44 12.35 -13.96
CA HIS A 501 25.29 11.23 -14.34
C HIS A 501 26.67 11.71 -14.81
N HIS A 502 26.74 12.74 -15.65
CA HIS A 502 27.97 13.34 -16.13
C HIS A 502 28.86 13.84 -15.00
N VAL A 503 28.31 14.62 -14.06
CA VAL A 503 29.08 15.18 -12.94
C VAL A 503 29.59 14.09 -12.00
N ARG A 504 28.85 12.98 -11.82
CA ARG A 504 29.26 11.86 -10.95
C ARG A 504 30.26 10.91 -11.61
N SER A 505 30.18 10.68 -12.92
CA SER A 505 30.92 9.61 -13.63
C SER A 505 31.90 10.11 -14.70
N GLY A 506 31.84 11.38 -15.08
CA GLY A 506 32.59 11.96 -16.20
C GLY A 506 31.98 11.70 -17.59
N GLN A 507 30.87 10.97 -17.70
CA GLN A 507 30.19 10.69 -18.97
C GLN A 507 28.68 10.92 -18.85
N ALA A 508 28.04 11.47 -19.87
CA ALA A 508 26.58 11.56 -19.89
C ALA A 508 25.98 10.20 -20.29
N ALA A 509 24.98 9.73 -19.52
CA ALA A 509 24.20 8.56 -19.87
C ALA A 509 22.71 8.86 -19.68
N GLY A 510 21.89 8.35 -20.61
CA GLY A 510 20.44 8.45 -20.52
C GLY A 510 19.88 7.42 -19.55
N GLU A 511 18.65 7.61 -19.11
CA GLU A 511 17.93 6.57 -18.38
C GLU A 511 17.70 5.35 -19.27
N GLU A 512 17.86 4.15 -18.71
CA GLU A 512 17.49 2.93 -19.41
C GLU A 512 15.98 2.94 -19.69
N LYS A 513 15.59 2.61 -20.93
CA LYS A 513 14.19 2.54 -21.30
C LYS A 513 13.51 1.44 -20.50
N GLU A 514 12.49 1.82 -19.73
CA GLU A 514 11.67 0.86 -19.00
C GLU A 514 10.90 -0.06 -19.95
N PHE A 515 10.75 -1.33 -19.56
CA PHE A 515 9.90 -2.28 -20.25
C PHE A 515 8.42 -1.98 -19.92
N ILE A 516 7.61 -1.81 -20.95
CA ILE A 516 6.16 -1.66 -20.85
C ILE A 516 5.46 -2.58 -21.84
N SER A 517 4.56 -3.43 -21.34
CA SER A 517 3.60 -4.14 -22.18
C SER A 517 2.44 -3.20 -22.52
N ARG A 518 1.95 -3.31 -23.76
CA ARG A 518 0.82 -2.54 -24.28
C ARG A 518 -0.09 -3.46 -25.09
N LYS A 519 -1.40 -3.31 -24.91
CA LYS A 519 -2.38 -4.16 -25.62
C LYS A 519 -2.34 -3.98 -27.14
N ASP A 520 -2.03 -2.78 -27.62
CA ASP A 520 -1.99 -2.43 -29.04
C ASP A 520 -0.90 -3.18 -29.84
N ILE A 521 0.18 -3.62 -29.17
CA ILE A 521 1.23 -4.45 -29.77
C ILE A 521 0.68 -5.81 -30.25
N PHE A 522 -0.39 -6.30 -29.62
CA PHE A 522 -1.03 -7.59 -29.94
C PHE A 522 -2.17 -7.47 -30.96
N GLY A 523 -2.25 -6.34 -31.67
CA GLY A 523 -3.29 -6.02 -32.64
C GLY A 523 -4.43 -5.20 -32.05
N ASP A 524 -5.53 -5.11 -32.80
CA ASP A 524 -6.64 -4.25 -32.43
C ASP A 524 -7.33 -4.69 -31.13
N ILE A 525 -7.60 -3.68 -30.29
CA ILE A 525 -8.42 -3.84 -29.09
C ILE A 525 -9.88 -3.82 -29.56
N PRO A 526 -10.70 -4.83 -29.28
CA PRO A 526 -12.09 -4.87 -29.75
C PRO A 526 -12.99 -3.92 -28.93
N ASP A 527 -14.05 -3.38 -29.54
CA ASP A 527 -15.01 -2.50 -28.83
C ASP A 527 -15.78 -3.23 -27.72
N SER A 528 -15.89 -4.56 -27.80
CA SER A 528 -16.50 -5.40 -26.77
C SER A 528 -15.77 -5.29 -25.41
N ASP A 529 -14.48 -4.95 -25.39
CA ASP A 529 -13.74 -4.74 -24.13
C ASP A 529 -14.31 -3.56 -23.32
N PHE A 530 -15.08 -2.67 -23.97
CA PHE A 530 -15.62 -1.44 -23.39
C PHE A 530 -17.14 -1.49 -23.12
N SER A 531 -17.85 -2.53 -23.56
CA SER A 531 -19.32 -2.60 -23.49
C SER A 531 -19.87 -2.69 -22.06
N GLN A 532 -19.06 -3.12 -21.10
CA GLN A 532 -19.42 -3.20 -19.68
C GLN A 532 -19.47 -1.84 -18.97
N PHE A 533 -18.91 -0.78 -19.57
CA PHE A 533 -18.85 0.54 -18.96
C PHE A 533 -20.10 1.35 -19.32
N ALA A 534 -20.76 1.92 -18.31
CA ALA A 534 -21.88 2.82 -18.52
C ALA A 534 -21.42 4.13 -19.20
N LYS A 535 -22.25 4.65 -20.13
CA LYS A 535 -22.05 5.97 -20.75
C LYS A 535 -22.43 7.08 -19.76
N ILE A 536 -21.53 8.05 -19.57
CA ILE A 536 -21.63 9.14 -18.60
C ILE A 536 -21.12 10.41 -19.28
N ALA A 537 -21.92 11.47 -19.27
CA ALA A 537 -21.56 12.77 -19.87
C ALA A 537 -20.30 13.37 -19.23
N LYS A 538 -19.46 14.02 -20.04
CA LYS A 538 -18.26 14.74 -19.59
C LYS A 538 -18.65 16.04 -18.86
N GLU A 539 -18.00 16.33 -17.74
CA GLU A 539 -18.14 17.63 -17.07
C GLU A 539 -17.55 18.75 -17.94
N LYS A 540 -18.32 19.82 -18.14
CA LYS A 540 -17.88 20.99 -18.93
C LYS A 540 -17.09 21.95 -18.05
N MET A 541 -15.97 22.48 -18.58
CA MET A 541 -15.22 23.55 -17.93
C MET A 541 -16.08 24.81 -17.85
N PRO A 542 -16.33 25.36 -16.65
CA PRO A 542 -16.98 26.65 -16.54
C PRO A 542 -16.11 27.75 -17.17
N GLU A 543 -16.70 28.56 -18.04
CA GLU A 543 -16.01 29.63 -18.77
C GLU A 543 -16.76 30.96 -18.66
N LEU A 544 -16.04 32.08 -18.82
CA LEU A 544 -16.65 33.38 -19.03
C LEU A 544 -17.46 33.39 -20.35
N PRO A 545 -18.68 33.98 -20.36
CA PRO A 545 -19.47 34.11 -21.57
C PRO A 545 -18.69 34.81 -22.70
N ALA A 546 -18.87 34.34 -23.95
CA ALA A 546 -18.20 34.88 -25.15
C ALA A 546 -18.23 36.42 -25.22
N SER A 547 -19.39 37.02 -24.95
CA SER A 547 -19.62 38.46 -24.96
C SER A 547 -18.80 39.24 -23.92
N LYS A 548 -18.39 38.59 -22.83
CA LYS A 548 -17.52 39.15 -21.79
C LYS A 548 -16.06 38.86 -22.10
N ARG A 549 -15.69 37.61 -22.44
CA ARG A 549 -14.27 37.24 -22.68
C ARG A 549 -13.63 38.02 -23.83
N ALA A 550 -14.39 38.39 -24.87
CA ALA A 550 -13.88 39.21 -25.97
C ALA A 550 -13.45 40.64 -25.58
N LYS A 551 -13.83 41.13 -24.38
CA LYS A 551 -13.63 42.52 -23.92
C LYS A 551 -12.71 42.64 -22.70
N THR A 552 -12.15 41.53 -22.23
CA THR A 552 -11.34 41.51 -21.01
C THR A 552 -10.17 40.56 -21.15
N PHE A 553 -9.11 40.85 -20.40
CA PHE A 553 -7.96 39.97 -20.22
C PHE A 553 -8.09 39.11 -18.95
N ALA A 554 -9.25 39.12 -18.28
CA ALA A 554 -9.55 38.17 -17.20
C ALA A 554 -9.47 36.72 -17.70
N GLU A 555 -9.05 35.83 -16.81
CA GLU A 555 -8.93 34.39 -17.08
C GLU A 555 -10.28 33.82 -17.57
N VAL A 556 -10.27 33.10 -18.70
CA VAL A 556 -11.49 32.65 -19.37
C VAL A 556 -12.09 31.40 -18.72
N GLU A 557 -11.27 30.37 -18.54
CA GLU A 557 -11.68 29.14 -17.87
C GLU A 557 -11.63 29.37 -16.34
N LEU A 558 -12.68 28.96 -15.61
CA LEU A 558 -12.87 29.28 -14.18
C LEU A 558 -12.53 28.12 -13.23
N GLY A 559 -12.22 26.93 -13.75
CA GLY A 559 -11.92 25.74 -12.96
C GLY A 559 -13.15 24.94 -12.53
N PHE A 560 -12.92 23.70 -12.10
CA PHE A 560 -13.96 22.82 -11.59
C PHE A 560 -14.28 23.09 -10.12
N SER A 561 -15.56 22.91 -9.76
CA SER A 561 -15.94 22.70 -8.36
C SER A 561 -15.57 21.29 -7.89
N ASP A 562 -15.47 21.09 -6.58
CA ASP A 562 -15.20 19.77 -5.97
C ASP A 562 -16.15 18.67 -6.47
N GLN A 563 -17.42 19.00 -6.67
CA GLN A 563 -18.43 18.03 -7.13
C GLN A 563 -18.20 17.64 -8.60
N GLN A 564 -17.86 18.61 -9.46
CA GLN A 564 -17.54 18.34 -10.87
C GLN A 564 -16.26 17.50 -10.97
N ALA A 565 -15.22 17.83 -10.20
CA ALA A 565 -14.00 17.04 -10.15
C ALA A 565 -14.27 15.59 -9.71
N LYS A 566 -15.09 15.39 -8.65
CA LYS A 566 -15.50 14.04 -8.21
C LYS A 566 -16.32 13.29 -9.26
N ASN A 567 -17.21 13.96 -9.99
CA ASN A 567 -17.98 13.33 -11.06
C ASN A 567 -17.07 12.91 -12.22
N GLU A 568 -16.17 13.80 -12.64
CA GLU A 568 -15.30 13.56 -13.78
C GLU A 568 -14.28 12.44 -13.51
N THR A 569 -13.70 12.38 -12.30
CA THR A 569 -12.77 11.31 -11.93
C THR A 569 -13.40 9.91 -12.02
N ARG A 570 -14.70 9.76 -11.72
CA ARG A 570 -15.42 8.47 -11.79
C ARG A 570 -15.50 7.90 -13.21
N ARG A 571 -15.34 8.72 -14.25
CA ARG A 571 -15.37 8.30 -15.66
C ARG A 571 -14.11 7.54 -16.10
N CYS A 572 -13.00 7.67 -15.36
CA CYS A 572 -11.73 7.00 -15.67
C CYS A 572 -11.85 5.46 -15.63
N LEU A 573 -11.30 4.78 -16.65
CA LEU A 573 -11.41 3.32 -16.82
C LEU A 573 -10.31 2.51 -16.11
N GLU A 574 -9.35 3.14 -15.44
CA GLU A 574 -8.24 2.46 -14.72
C GLU A 574 -7.40 1.54 -15.63
N CYS A 575 -6.95 2.06 -16.78
CA CYS A 575 -6.33 1.24 -17.82
C CYS A 575 -4.95 0.65 -17.43
N GLY A 576 -4.22 1.25 -16.52
CA GLY A 576 -2.89 0.83 -16.06
C GLY A 576 -2.92 -0.29 -15.01
N CYS A 577 -1.82 -1.02 -14.88
CA CYS A 577 -1.73 -2.18 -14.00
C CYS A 577 -1.38 -1.78 -12.55
N SER A 578 -2.20 -2.21 -11.58
CA SER A 578 -1.93 -1.97 -10.15
C SER A 578 -0.67 -2.69 -9.61
N ALA A 579 -0.15 -3.69 -10.34
CA ALA A 579 1.07 -4.40 -10.00
C ALA A 579 2.34 -3.80 -10.63
N TYR A 580 2.25 -2.65 -11.30
CA TYR A 580 3.35 -2.04 -12.07
C TYR A 580 4.71 -2.06 -11.36
N PHE A 581 4.74 -1.57 -10.12
CA PHE A 581 5.97 -1.43 -9.34
C PHE A 581 6.51 -2.72 -8.73
N GLU A 582 5.75 -3.82 -8.75
CA GLU A 582 6.10 -5.08 -8.08
C GLU A 582 6.03 -6.30 -9.02
N CYS A 583 5.79 -6.07 -10.31
CA CYS A 583 5.69 -7.12 -11.31
C CYS A 583 7.07 -7.71 -11.61
N ALA A 584 7.32 -8.94 -11.14
CA ALA A 584 8.58 -9.65 -11.36
C ALA A 584 8.84 -9.93 -12.85
N LEU A 585 7.79 -10.18 -13.64
CA LEU A 585 7.91 -10.36 -15.09
C LEU A 585 8.44 -9.10 -15.76
N ARG A 586 7.95 -7.92 -15.37
CA ARG A 586 8.43 -6.63 -15.87
C ARG A 586 9.89 -6.40 -15.47
N LYS A 587 10.25 -6.62 -14.20
CA LYS A 587 11.65 -6.50 -13.73
C LYS A 587 12.58 -7.30 -14.64
N HIS A 588 12.31 -8.58 -14.81
CA HIS A 588 13.15 -9.43 -15.66
C HIS A 588 13.10 -9.05 -17.14
N ALA A 589 11.98 -8.53 -17.64
CA ALA A 589 11.93 -8.03 -19.01
C ALA A 589 12.83 -6.81 -19.25
N VAL A 590 13.01 -5.96 -18.23
CA VAL A 590 14.02 -4.89 -18.23
C VAL A 590 15.43 -5.48 -18.21
N ASP A 591 15.71 -6.35 -17.24
CA ASP A 591 17.04 -6.95 -17.03
C ASP A 591 17.60 -7.61 -18.32
N PHE A 592 16.73 -8.27 -19.10
CA PHE A 592 17.10 -8.99 -20.32
C PHE A 592 16.81 -8.23 -21.62
N LYS A 593 16.42 -6.95 -21.55
CA LYS A 593 16.16 -6.07 -22.71
C LYS A 593 15.26 -6.72 -23.76
N ILE A 594 14.09 -7.17 -23.30
CA ILE A 594 13.13 -7.93 -24.10
C ILE A 594 12.46 -7.05 -25.17
N ASP A 595 12.34 -7.59 -26.39
CA ASP A 595 11.50 -7.02 -27.46
C ASP A 595 10.23 -7.84 -27.63
N LEU A 596 9.08 -7.24 -27.32
CA LEU A 596 7.76 -7.86 -27.46
C LEU A 596 7.40 -8.23 -28.91
N LYS A 597 8.03 -7.59 -29.90
CA LYS A 597 7.66 -7.77 -31.31
C LYS A 597 8.21 -9.06 -31.94
N LYS A 598 9.16 -9.72 -31.28
CA LYS A 598 9.88 -10.87 -31.86
C LYS A 598 9.01 -12.12 -32.00
N PHE A 599 8.16 -12.41 -31.02
CA PHE A 599 7.27 -13.58 -31.03
C PHE A 599 5.79 -13.16 -30.84
N ILE A 600 5.26 -12.36 -31.77
CA ILE A 600 3.82 -12.07 -31.80
C ILE A 600 3.09 -13.25 -32.47
N GLY A 601 2.26 -13.94 -31.69
CA GLY A 601 1.42 -15.04 -32.17
C GLY A 601 -0.07 -14.77 -31.92
N GLU A 602 -0.87 -15.84 -31.88
CA GLU A 602 -2.23 -15.76 -31.35
C GLU A 602 -2.17 -15.32 -29.88
N VAL A 603 -3.14 -14.51 -29.43
CA VAL A 603 -3.18 -13.98 -28.06
C VAL A 603 -4.54 -14.25 -27.46
N ARG A 604 -4.53 -14.71 -26.20
CA ARG A 604 -5.77 -14.98 -25.47
C ARG A 604 -6.34 -13.68 -24.92
N LYS A 605 -7.61 -13.43 -25.22
CA LYS A 605 -8.37 -12.28 -24.70
C LYS A 605 -9.50 -12.82 -23.82
N TYR A 606 -9.44 -12.50 -22.54
CA TYR A 606 -10.42 -12.93 -21.53
C TYR A 606 -11.05 -11.72 -20.83
N SER A 607 -12.30 -11.86 -20.39
CA SER A 607 -12.91 -10.90 -19.48
C SER A 607 -12.24 -10.95 -18.11
N VAL A 608 -12.09 -9.80 -17.47
CA VAL A 608 -11.63 -9.70 -16.08
C VAL A 608 -12.77 -10.11 -15.15
N ASP A 609 -12.52 -11.08 -14.27
CA ASP A 609 -13.49 -11.54 -13.28
C ASP A 609 -13.31 -10.78 -11.95
N LYS A 610 -14.36 -10.05 -11.58
CA LYS A 610 -14.47 -9.28 -10.33
C LYS A 610 -15.62 -9.77 -9.44
N ALA A 611 -16.12 -11.00 -9.67
CA ALA A 611 -17.26 -11.53 -8.93
C ALA A 611 -16.97 -11.76 -7.44
N HIS A 612 -15.70 -12.03 -7.07
CA HIS A 612 -15.29 -12.16 -5.69
C HIS A 612 -15.08 -10.77 -5.04
N PRO A 613 -15.64 -10.49 -3.85
CA PRO A 613 -15.64 -9.14 -3.25
C PRO A 613 -14.25 -8.59 -2.91
N PHE A 614 -13.25 -9.47 -2.74
CA PHE A 614 -11.88 -9.10 -2.36
C PHE A 614 -10.80 -9.49 -3.38
N ILE A 615 -11.13 -10.25 -4.42
CA ILE A 615 -10.13 -10.85 -5.32
C ILE A 615 -10.56 -10.57 -6.76
N THR A 616 -9.66 -10.00 -7.54
CA THR A 616 -9.81 -9.83 -8.99
C THR A 616 -8.95 -10.84 -9.73
N LEU A 617 -9.53 -11.53 -10.70
CA LEU A 617 -8.84 -12.47 -11.58
C LEU A 617 -8.78 -11.86 -12.99
N ASP A 618 -7.57 -11.60 -13.48
CA ASP A 618 -7.29 -11.11 -14.82
C ASP A 618 -6.40 -12.10 -15.56
N PRO A 619 -7.00 -13.10 -16.24
CA PRO A 619 -6.24 -14.12 -16.96
C PRO A 619 -5.36 -13.57 -18.09
N ASN A 620 -5.62 -12.36 -18.58
CA ASN A 620 -4.80 -11.74 -19.63
C ASN A 620 -3.36 -11.45 -19.15
N LYS A 621 -3.15 -11.32 -17.84
CA LYS A 621 -1.83 -11.12 -17.22
C LYS A 621 -1.14 -12.43 -16.84
N CYS A 622 -1.81 -13.57 -17.03
CA CYS A 622 -1.35 -14.86 -16.51
C CYS A 622 -0.25 -15.49 -17.39
N ILE A 623 0.89 -15.80 -16.79
CA ILE A 623 2.00 -16.52 -17.44
C ILE A 623 1.96 -18.04 -17.19
N ALA A 624 0.84 -18.58 -16.69
CA ALA A 624 0.65 -20.00 -16.40
C ALA A 624 1.74 -20.65 -15.51
N CYS A 625 2.37 -19.88 -14.61
CA CYS A 625 3.46 -20.37 -13.76
C CYS A 625 3.05 -21.40 -12.70
N GLY A 626 1.74 -21.57 -12.45
CA GLY A 626 1.20 -22.55 -11.52
C GLY A 626 1.32 -22.21 -10.03
N ARG A 627 2.06 -21.17 -9.63
CA ARG A 627 2.26 -20.81 -8.21
C ARG A 627 0.95 -20.67 -7.43
N CYS A 628 -0.03 -19.93 -7.97
CA CYS A 628 -1.33 -19.75 -7.30
C CYS A 628 -2.11 -21.06 -7.15
N VAL A 629 -2.13 -21.92 -8.17
CA VAL A 629 -2.79 -23.24 -8.15
C VAL A 629 -2.12 -24.13 -7.11
N ARG A 630 -0.79 -24.23 -7.15
CA ARG A 630 0.01 -25.08 -6.26
C ARG A 630 -0.01 -24.61 -4.81
N THR A 631 0.03 -23.30 -4.55
CA THR A 631 -0.20 -22.78 -3.19
C THR A 631 -1.59 -23.19 -2.68
N CYS A 632 -2.62 -23.14 -3.53
CA CYS A 632 -3.97 -23.52 -3.15
C CYS A 632 -4.14 -25.04 -2.91
N SER A 633 -3.49 -25.89 -3.72
CA SER A 633 -3.66 -27.35 -3.66
C SER A 633 -2.59 -28.07 -2.81
N GLU A 634 -1.32 -27.70 -2.89
CA GLU A 634 -0.20 -28.40 -2.23
C GLU A 634 0.09 -27.88 -0.81
N ILE A 635 -0.17 -26.59 -0.56
CA ILE A 635 0.06 -25.95 0.74
C ILE A 635 -1.24 -25.88 1.52
N LEU A 636 -2.25 -25.19 0.97
CA LEU A 636 -3.52 -24.99 1.68
C LEU A 636 -4.40 -26.24 1.69
N LYS A 637 -4.24 -27.16 0.72
CA LYS A 637 -5.08 -28.36 0.53
C LYS A 637 -6.56 -28.02 0.27
N VAL A 638 -6.81 -26.93 -0.44
CA VAL A 638 -8.15 -26.39 -0.75
C VAL A 638 -8.57 -26.67 -2.19
N SER A 639 -7.65 -26.52 -3.15
CA SER A 639 -7.86 -26.78 -4.59
C SER A 639 -9.00 -25.96 -5.23
N ALA A 640 -9.15 -24.70 -4.84
CA ALA A 640 -10.13 -23.76 -5.40
C ALA A 640 -9.76 -23.23 -6.80
N LEU A 641 -8.48 -23.30 -7.17
CA LEU A 641 -7.95 -22.87 -8.46
C LEU A 641 -7.34 -24.07 -9.19
N GLY A 642 -7.46 -24.09 -10.51
CA GLY A 642 -6.86 -25.12 -11.37
C GLY A 642 -6.49 -24.58 -12.75
N PHE A 643 -5.77 -25.40 -13.51
CA PHE A 643 -5.61 -25.19 -14.95
C PHE A 643 -6.82 -25.76 -15.68
N VAL A 644 -7.51 -24.91 -16.42
CA VAL A 644 -8.64 -25.28 -17.29
C VAL A 644 -8.16 -25.31 -18.74
N TYR A 645 -8.68 -26.25 -19.52
CA TYR A 645 -8.25 -26.57 -20.90
C TYR A 645 -6.82 -27.15 -20.99
N ARG A 646 -6.33 -27.36 -22.22
CA ARG A 646 -5.02 -27.97 -22.50
C ARG A 646 -4.29 -27.21 -23.62
N GLY A 647 -2.97 -27.38 -23.67
CA GLY A 647 -2.11 -26.74 -24.67
C GLY A 647 -2.16 -25.22 -24.58
N PHE A 648 -2.19 -24.55 -25.72
CA PHE A 648 -2.23 -23.08 -25.81
C PHE A 648 -3.42 -22.44 -25.09
N LYS A 649 -4.57 -23.15 -25.02
CA LYS A 649 -5.80 -22.67 -24.35
C LYS A 649 -5.75 -22.80 -22.82
N SER A 650 -4.71 -23.42 -22.26
CA SER A 650 -4.58 -23.64 -20.81
C SER A 650 -4.57 -22.32 -20.04
N VAL A 651 -5.48 -22.16 -19.08
CA VAL A 651 -5.64 -20.93 -18.30
C VAL A 651 -5.93 -21.24 -16.84
N VAL A 652 -5.41 -20.41 -15.93
CA VAL A 652 -5.76 -20.54 -14.51
C VAL A 652 -7.16 -19.95 -14.29
N ARG A 653 -8.08 -20.77 -13.79
CA ARG A 653 -9.45 -20.39 -13.45
C ARG A 653 -9.90 -21.07 -12.15
N PRO A 654 -11.00 -20.61 -11.53
CA PRO A 654 -11.63 -21.37 -10.46
C PRO A 654 -12.00 -22.78 -10.93
N SER A 655 -11.89 -23.75 -10.03
CA SER A 655 -12.14 -25.16 -10.31
C SER A 655 -13.55 -25.37 -10.85
N MET A 656 -13.68 -26.23 -11.87
CA MET A 656 -14.95 -26.52 -12.57
C MET A 656 -15.61 -25.31 -13.25
N GLU A 657 -14.84 -24.25 -13.53
CA GLU A 657 -15.33 -23.00 -14.15
C GLU A 657 -16.47 -22.30 -13.36
N LYS A 658 -16.59 -22.62 -12.07
CA LYS A 658 -17.52 -21.93 -11.16
C LYS A 658 -17.03 -20.51 -10.85
N LYS A 659 -17.87 -19.69 -10.22
CA LYS A 659 -17.36 -18.47 -9.59
C LYS A 659 -16.45 -18.85 -8.43
N LEU A 660 -15.45 -18.03 -8.13
CA LEU A 660 -14.49 -18.35 -7.05
C LEU A 660 -15.17 -18.60 -5.70
N LEU A 661 -16.24 -17.86 -5.36
CA LEU A 661 -17.03 -18.06 -4.14
C LEU A 661 -17.81 -19.39 -4.11
N GLU A 662 -18.14 -19.95 -5.28
CA GLU A 662 -18.87 -21.22 -5.42
C GLU A 662 -17.91 -22.44 -5.41
N THR A 663 -16.61 -22.21 -5.22
CA THR A 663 -15.57 -23.24 -5.03
C THR A 663 -15.24 -23.42 -3.55
N ASN A 664 -14.26 -24.28 -3.24
CA ASN A 664 -13.74 -24.46 -1.88
C ASN A 664 -12.92 -23.25 -1.35
N CYS A 665 -12.90 -22.11 -2.06
CA CYS A 665 -12.07 -20.97 -1.72
C CYS A 665 -12.36 -20.44 -0.29
N ILE A 666 -11.37 -20.53 0.59
CA ILE A 666 -11.45 -19.97 1.96
C ILE A 666 -11.07 -18.49 2.04
N SER A 667 -10.95 -17.80 0.90
CA SER A 667 -10.66 -16.36 0.83
C SER A 667 -9.40 -15.90 1.59
N CYS A 668 -8.36 -16.73 1.64
CA CYS A 668 -7.13 -16.40 2.39
C CYS A 668 -6.22 -15.39 1.68
N GLY A 669 -6.37 -15.19 0.37
CA GLY A 669 -5.54 -14.27 -0.43
C GLY A 669 -4.10 -14.73 -0.68
N ASN A 670 -3.69 -15.93 -0.26
CA ASN A 670 -2.33 -16.44 -0.52
C ASN A 670 -2.04 -16.65 -2.03
N CYS A 671 -3.07 -16.80 -2.87
CA CYS A 671 -2.92 -16.82 -4.32
C CYS A 671 -2.52 -15.44 -4.91
N ILE A 672 -2.91 -14.34 -4.26
CA ILE A 672 -2.47 -12.97 -4.63
C ILE A 672 -0.98 -12.85 -4.33
N ALA A 673 -0.56 -13.21 -3.12
CA ALA A 673 0.85 -13.15 -2.71
C ALA A 673 1.78 -14.04 -3.57
N ALA A 674 1.25 -15.15 -4.09
CA ALA A 674 1.98 -16.06 -4.95
C ALA A 674 2.03 -15.62 -6.44
N CYS A 675 1.25 -14.62 -6.86
CA CYS A 675 1.14 -14.22 -8.26
C CYS A 675 2.24 -13.22 -8.64
N PRO A 676 3.18 -13.56 -9.56
CA PRO A 676 4.29 -12.67 -9.92
C PRO A 676 3.91 -11.52 -10.87
N THR A 677 2.71 -11.56 -11.46
CA THR A 677 2.31 -10.64 -12.56
C THR A 677 1.07 -9.80 -12.26
N GLY A 678 0.48 -9.94 -11.06
CA GLY A 678 -0.79 -9.28 -10.73
C GLY A 678 -2.00 -9.81 -11.51
N ALA A 679 -1.92 -11.01 -12.10
CA ALA A 679 -3.07 -11.70 -12.71
C ALA A 679 -4.12 -12.10 -11.67
N ILE A 680 -3.70 -12.31 -10.42
CA ILE A 680 -4.59 -12.42 -9.27
C ILE A 680 -4.22 -11.25 -8.35
N ALA A 681 -5.14 -10.31 -8.19
CA ALA A 681 -4.90 -9.08 -7.44
C ALA A 681 -5.98 -8.86 -6.39
N GLU A 682 -5.67 -8.05 -5.39
CA GLU A 682 -6.66 -7.62 -4.40
C GLU A 682 -7.63 -6.61 -5.02
N HIS A 683 -8.91 -6.78 -4.73
CA HIS A 683 -9.91 -5.74 -4.95
C HIS A 683 -9.82 -4.73 -3.80
N LEU A 684 -9.06 -3.65 -4.02
CA LEU A 684 -8.81 -2.62 -3.02
C LEU A 684 -10.11 -1.89 -2.63
N PRO A 685 -10.29 -1.51 -1.35
CA PRO A 685 -11.53 -0.90 -0.84
C PRO A 685 -11.70 0.58 -1.22
N PHE A 686 -10.91 1.08 -2.17
CA PHE A 686 -10.89 2.50 -2.55
C PHE A 686 -11.88 2.77 -3.67
N VAL A 687 -12.40 4.00 -3.73
CA VAL A 687 -13.29 4.46 -4.81
C VAL A 687 -12.65 4.22 -6.18
N LYS A 688 -11.34 4.47 -6.29
CA LYS A 688 -10.55 4.21 -7.48
C LYS A 688 -9.10 3.89 -7.08
N PRO A 689 -8.55 2.72 -7.43
CA PRO A 689 -7.14 2.41 -7.16
C PRO A 689 -6.22 2.99 -8.25
N GLY A 690 -5.19 3.72 -7.85
CA GLY A 690 -4.09 4.14 -8.72
C GLY A 690 -2.94 3.13 -8.72
N PRO A 691 -2.10 3.11 -9.77
CA PRO A 691 -0.85 2.37 -9.76
C PRO A 691 0.16 3.20 -8.97
N TRP A 692 0.05 3.23 -7.64
CA TRP A 692 0.94 4.02 -6.79
C TRP A 692 2.11 3.17 -6.27
N ALA A 693 3.28 3.79 -6.13
CA ALA A 693 4.38 3.20 -5.39
C ALA A 693 4.04 3.25 -3.89
N GLY A 694 4.09 2.10 -3.21
CA GLY A 694 3.77 2.02 -1.78
C GLY A 694 5.02 1.75 -0.95
N LYS A 695 5.16 2.45 0.18
CA LYS A 695 6.19 2.15 1.19
C LYS A 695 5.72 0.97 2.04
N LYS A 696 6.64 0.04 2.32
CA LYS A 696 6.35 -1.17 3.11
C LYS A 696 6.74 -0.94 4.55
N HIS A 697 5.79 -1.13 5.46
CA HIS A 697 5.99 -1.01 6.90
C HIS A 697 5.68 -2.34 7.57
N LEU A 698 6.65 -2.91 8.28
CA LEU A 698 6.49 -4.17 8.99
C LEU A 698 5.58 -3.96 10.22
N SER A 699 4.70 -4.91 10.49
CA SER A 699 3.81 -4.91 11.65
C SER A 699 3.35 -6.36 11.94
N ILE A 700 2.39 -6.54 12.84
CA ILE A 700 1.81 -7.82 13.19
C ILE A 700 0.31 -7.86 12.88
N CYS A 701 -0.27 -9.05 12.90
CA CYS A 701 -1.70 -9.26 12.77
C CYS A 701 -2.38 -9.10 14.13
N HIS A 702 -3.36 -8.20 14.20
CA HIS A 702 -4.03 -7.81 15.43
C HIS A 702 -5.32 -8.59 15.67
N PHE A 703 -5.58 -9.63 14.85
CA PHE A 703 -6.82 -10.39 14.84
C PHE A 703 -6.78 -11.62 15.75
N CYS A 704 -6.10 -12.69 15.34
CA CYS A 704 -6.05 -13.95 16.12
C CYS A 704 -4.81 -14.08 16.99
N SER A 705 -4.84 -14.98 17.97
CA SER A 705 -3.75 -15.16 18.95
C SER A 705 -2.42 -15.67 18.37
N VAL A 706 -2.36 -16.00 17.08
CA VAL A 706 -1.11 -16.46 16.44
C VAL A 706 -0.11 -15.32 16.28
N GLY A 707 -0.56 -14.08 16.10
CA GLY A 707 0.32 -12.91 15.98
C GLY A 707 1.11 -12.83 14.66
N CYS A 708 0.55 -13.29 13.53
CA CYS A 708 1.26 -13.35 12.24
C CYS A 708 1.99 -12.05 11.88
N VAL A 709 3.23 -12.14 11.40
CA VAL A 709 3.99 -10.99 10.90
C VAL A 709 3.50 -10.64 9.50
N LEU A 710 3.22 -9.35 9.27
CA LEU A 710 2.73 -8.83 8.00
C LEU A 710 3.37 -7.48 7.70
N GLN A 711 3.13 -6.95 6.51
CA GLN A 711 3.53 -5.61 6.15
C GLN A 711 2.37 -4.83 5.55
N TYR A 712 2.27 -3.55 5.91
CA TYR A 712 1.36 -2.62 5.30
C TYR A 712 2.06 -1.90 4.16
N LYS A 713 1.46 -1.96 2.98
CA LYS A 713 1.84 -1.17 1.81
C LYS A 713 1.09 0.16 1.87
N VAL A 714 1.79 1.22 2.27
CA VAL A 714 1.26 2.56 2.49
C VAL A 714 1.55 3.42 1.27
N PHE A 715 0.50 3.89 0.62
CA PHE A 715 0.58 4.85 -0.49
C PHE A 715 0.49 6.27 0.05
N ASP A 716 -0.42 6.48 1.00
CA ASP A 716 -0.64 7.73 1.72
C ASP A 716 -1.41 7.45 3.04
N GLN A 717 -1.60 8.46 3.90
CA GLN A 717 -2.44 8.34 5.10
C GLN A 717 -3.85 7.86 4.74
N ASP A 718 -4.41 6.83 5.38
CA ASP A 718 -5.71 6.23 4.99
C ASP A 718 -5.78 5.66 3.55
N THR A 719 -4.63 5.44 2.90
CA THR A 719 -4.56 4.74 1.61
C THR A 719 -3.46 3.68 1.69
N PHE A 720 -3.84 2.50 2.19
CA PHE A 720 -2.92 1.39 2.39
C PHE A 720 -3.59 0.02 2.23
N SER A 721 -2.78 -1.01 2.08
CA SER A 721 -3.22 -2.41 2.04
C SER A 721 -2.30 -3.31 2.86
N ALA A 722 -2.75 -4.53 3.20
CA ALA A 722 -1.97 -5.48 3.99
C ALA A 722 -1.48 -6.65 3.13
N GLU A 723 -0.23 -7.06 3.32
CA GLU A 723 0.33 -8.25 2.69
C GLU A 723 1.22 -9.05 3.63
N GLY A 724 1.47 -10.32 3.29
CA GLY A 724 2.33 -11.18 4.09
C GLY A 724 3.79 -10.78 3.95
N PHE A 725 4.55 -10.83 5.04
CA PHE A 725 5.99 -10.59 5.01
C PHE A 725 6.73 -11.83 4.46
N ASN A 726 7.44 -11.68 3.36
CA ASN A 726 8.15 -12.78 2.69
C ASN A 726 9.54 -13.10 3.28
N GLY A 727 10.00 -12.34 4.29
CA GLY A 727 11.21 -12.67 5.03
C GLY A 727 10.99 -13.75 6.09
N ASP A 728 12.03 -13.99 6.91
CA ASP A 728 11.96 -14.98 7.97
C ASP A 728 10.95 -14.57 9.05
N SER A 729 9.91 -15.37 9.22
CA SER A 729 8.82 -15.14 10.15
C SER A 729 8.12 -16.46 10.47
N HIS A 730 7.52 -16.57 11.65
CA HIS A 730 6.86 -17.80 12.07
C HIS A 730 5.68 -18.21 11.16
N ASN A 731 5.05 -17.25 10.49
CA ASN A 731 3.97 -17.49 9.52
C ASN A 731 4.47 -17.62 8.08
N LYS A 732 5.77 -17.44 7.79
CA LYS A 732 6.38 -17.56 6.46
C LYS A 732 5.61 -16.77 5.38
N GLY A 733 5.11 -15.59 5.73
CA GLY A 733 4.30 -14.74 4.84
C GLY A 733 2.88 -15.25 4.54
N TYR A 734 2.42 -16.35 5.13
CA TYR A 734 1.04 -16.79 5.00
C TYR A 734 0.11 -15.95 5.88
N LEU A 735 -1.06 -15.63 5.32
CA LEU A 735 -2.14 -14.93 6.03
C LEU A 735 -3.47 -15.67 5.84
N CYS A 736 -4.40 -15.42 6.74
CA CYS A 736 -5.81 -15.76 6.56
C CYS A 736 -6.61 -14.55 6.04
N HIS A 737 -7.90 -14.74 5.79
CA HIS A 737 -8.78 -13.66 5.33
C HIS A 737 -8.81 -12.46 6.29
N LYS A 738 -8.70 -12.69 7.62
CA LYS A 738 -8.62 -11.63 8.63
C LYS A 738 -7.35 -10.79 8.43
N GLY A 739 -6.18 -11.43 8.42
CA GLY A 739 -4.90 -10.75 8.25
C GLY A 739 -4.75 -10.05 6.88
N ARG A 740 -5.31 -10.63 5.81
CA ARG A 740 -5.21 -10.07 4.46
C ARG A 740 -6.21 -8.94 4.19
N PHE A 741 -7.47 -9.09 4.60
CA PHE A 741 -8.55 -8.21 4.14
C PHE A 741 -9.19 -7.35 5.22
N ALA A 742 -9.13 -7.76 6.50
CA ALA A 742 -9.89 -7.07 7.55
C ALA A 742 -9.29 -5.73 7.98
N TYR A 743 -8.10 -5.33 7.51
CA TYR A 743 -7.56 -3.97 7.70
C TYR A 743 -8.55 -2.87 7.25
N ARG A 744 -9.51 -3.21 6.39
CA ARG A 744 -10.62 -2.36 5.94
C ARG A 744 -11.41 -1.69 7.07
N TYR A 745 -11.50 -2.28 8.27
CA TYR A 745 -12.17 -1.62 9.40
C TYR A 745 -11.44 -0.33 9.83
N MET A 746 -10.13 -0.26 9.63
CA MET A 746 -9.32 0.91 9.99
C MET A 746 -9.53 2.08 9.01
N LEU A 747 -10.06 1.78 7.81
CA LEU A 747 -10.37 2.74 6.75
C LEU A 747 -11.85 3.16 6.75
N ASP A 748 -12.67 2.61 7.66
CA ASP A 748 -14.11 2.84 7.64
C ASP A 748 -14.44 4.27 8.11
N GLU A 749 -15.25 4.99 7.31
CA GLU A 749 -15.64 6.37 7.57
C GLU A 749 -16.53 6.52 8.80
N GLN A 750 -17.15 5.44 9.29
CA GLN A 750 -18.00 5.44 10.50
C GLN A 750 -17.19 5.39 11.81
N ARG A 751 -15.86 5.39 11.73
CA ARG A 751 -14.98 5.40 12.89
C ARG A 751 -15.17 6.68 13.72
N LEU A 752 -15.19 6.53 15.05
CA LEU A 752 -15.22 7.66 15.97
C LEU A 752 -13.89 8.42 15.93
N LEU A 753 -13.95 9.73 15.67
CA LEU A 753 -12.77 10.61 15.64
C LEU A 753 -12.80 11.70 16.69
N LYS A 754 -13.95 11.96 17.31
CA LYS A 754 -14.12 13.01 18.32
C LYS A 754 -14.77 12.47 19.60
N PRO A 755 -14.40 12.97 20.78
CA PRO A 755 -15.08 12.66 22.03
C PRO A 755 -16.56 13.10 22.01
N MET A 756 -17.41 12.39 22.74
CA MET A 756 -18.83 12.68 22.86
C MET A 756 -19.32 12.64 24.32
N LEU A 757 -20.32 13.46 24.63
CA LEU A 757 -20.96 13.52 25.94
C LEU A 757 -22.48 13.36 25.82
N LYS A 758 -23.08 12.60 26.74
CA LYS A 758 -24.55 12.41 26.79
C LYS A 758 -25.21 13.64 27.39
N GLY A 759 -25.92 14.39 26.55
CA GLY A 759 -26.76 15.53 26.93
C GLY A 759 -28.25 15.17 26.98
N LYS A 760 -29.12 16.18 27.08
CA LYS A 760 -30.58 16.00 27.11
C LYS A 760 -31.15 15.40 25.80
N LYS A 761 -30.47 15.60 24.67
CA LYS A 761 -30.87 15.12 23.34
C LYS A 761 -30.04 13.91 22.86
N GLY A 762 -29.36 13.21 23.78
CA GLY A 762 -28.43 12.12 23.45
C GLY A 762 -26.97 12.55 23.37
N LEU A 763 -26.13 11.72 22.74
CA LEU A 763 -24.68 11.96 22.60
C LEU A 763 -24.40 13.11 21.62
N GLN A 764 -23.49 14.01 22.00
CA GLN A 764 -23.05 15.14 21.18
C GLN A 764 -21.53 15.25 21.19
N GLU A 765 -20.93 15.60 20.05
CA GLU A 765 -19.50 15.84 19.92
C GLU A 765 -19.02 16.95 20.87
N THR A 766 -17.81 16.79 21.41
CA THR A 766 -17.18 17.77 22.32
C THR A 766 -15.65 17.75 22.18
N SER A 767 -14.96 18.70 22.81
CA SER A 767 -13.50 18.69 22.93
C SER A 767 -12.99 17.64 23.92
N TRP A 768 -11.74 17.20 23.72
CA TRP A 768 -11.01 16.30 24.62
C TRP A 768 -11.00 16.79 26.06
N GLU A 769 -10.57 18.03 26.32
CA GLU A 769 -10.49 18.55 27.70
C GLU A 769 -11.83 18.52 28.43
N LYS A 770 -12.92 18.88 27.73
CA LYS A 770 -14.26 18.86 28.33
C LYS A 770 -14.76 17.44 28.61
N ALA A 771 -14.51 16.50 27.68
CA ALA A 771 -14.89 15.10 27.87
C ALA A 771 -14.13 14.45 29.04
N LEU A 772 -12.79 14.62 29.07
CA LEU A 772 -11.92 14.09 30.10
C LEU A 772 -12.25 14.68 31.48
N ALA A 773 -12.45 16.00 31.56
CA ALA A 773 -12.81 16.66 32.82
C ALA A 773 -14.20 16.21 33.33
N HIS A 774 -15.17 16.02 32.43
CA HIS A 774 -16.49 15.53 32.81
C HIS A 774 -16.42 14.08 33.33
N ALA A 775 -15.70 13.21 32.62
CA ALA A 775 -15.48 11.83 33.04
C ALA A 775 -14.82 11.78 34.42
N ALA A 776 -13.71 12.51 34.59
CA ALA A 776 -12.98 12.53 35.86
C ALA A 776 -13.85 13.02 37.02
N LYS A 777 -14.60 14.10 36.82
CA LYS A 777 -15.55 14.62 37.82
C LYS A 777 -16.58 13.59 38.25
N LYS A 778 -17.17 12.85 37.30
CA LYS A 778 -18.20 11.85 37.58
C LYS A 778 -17.64 10.61 38.26
N ILE A 779 -16.50 10.12 37.80
CA ILE A 779 -15.80 8.98 38.40
C ILE A 779 -15.42 9.30 39.85
N ASN A 780 -14.81 10.46 40.10
CA ASN A 780 -14.41 10.88 41.44
C ASN A 780 -15.63 11.09 42.36
N ALA A 781 -16.73 11.66 41.85
CA ALA A 781 -17.96 11.81 42.62
C ALA A 781 -18.54 10.45 43.05
N ILE A 782 -18.51 9.44 42.18
CA ILE A 782 -18.97 8.08 42.49
C ILE A 782 -18.03 7.40 43.47
N SER A 783 -16.71 7.45 43.22
CA SER A 783 -15.70 6.86 44.10
C SER A 783 -15.76 7.46 45.52
N ASN A 784 -15.99 8.78 45.64
CA ASN A 784 -16.11 9.45 46.93
C ASN A 784 -17.43 9.11 47.66
N LYS A 785 -18.51 8.88 46.91
CA LYS A 785 -19.84 8.60 47.48
C LYS A 785 -20.00 7.14 47.92
N TYR A 786 -19.52 6.21 47.11
CA TYR A 786 -19.77 4.77 47.28
C TYR A 786 -18.52 3.96 47.62
N GLY A 787 -17.35 4.60 47.63
CA GLY A 787 -16.06 3.95 47.86
C GLY A 787 -15.37 3.45 46.57
N PRO A 788 -14.12 2.99 46.68
CA PRO A 788 -13.28 2.60 45.55
C PRO A 788 -13.83 1.40 44.77
N GLU A 789 -14.44 0.44 45.47
CA GLU A 789 -15.08 -0.76 44.91
C GLU A 789 -16.39 -0.47 44.15
N ALA A 790 -16.76 0.80 43.96
CA ALA A 790 -17.86 1.20 43.09
C ALA A 790 -17.42 1.49 41.66
N VAL A 791 -16.10 1.51 41.38
CA VAL A 791 -15.53 1.78 40.06
C VAL A 791 -14.95 0.50 39.49
N ALA A 792 -15.37 0.10 38.30
CA ALA A 792 -14.83 -1.07 37.60
C ALA A 792 -14.25 -0.69 36.24
N VAL A 793 -13.14 -1.32 35.88
CA VAL A 793 -12.41 -1.10 34.62
C VAL A 793 -12.40 -2.39 33.81
N PHE A 794 -12.73 -2.30 32.54
CA PHE A 794 -12.74 -3.42 31.61
C PHE A 794 -11.87 -3.12 30.40
N ALA A 795 -11.01 -4.08 30.02
CA ALA A 795 -10.06 -3.90 28.94
C ALA A 795 -10.11 -5.05 27.93
N SER A 796 -9.98 -4.68 26.66
CA SER A 796 -10.02 -5.60 25.52
C SER A 796 -8.66 -6.25 25.23
N PRO A 797 -8.63 -7.52 24.79
CA PRO A 797 -7.42 -8.17 24.28
C PRO A 797 -6.96 -7.63 22.91
N ARG A 798 -7.53 -6.51 22.44
CA ARG A 798 -7.07 -5.73 21.29
C ARG A 798 -6.04 -4.66 21.65
N LEU A 799 -5.95 -4.30 22.93
CA LEU A 799 -5.04 -3.29 23.42
C LEU A 799 -3.62 -3.86 23.56
N THR A 800 -2.62 -2.97 23.52
CA THR A 800 -1.22 -3.35 23.72
C THR A 800 -0.95 -3.75 25.18
N ASN A 801 0.13 -4.47 25.45
CA ASN A 801 0.53 -4.80 26.82
C ASN A 801 0.72 -3.56 27.69
N GLU A 802 1.21 -2.46 27.11
CA GLU A 802 1.41 -1.17 27.78
C GLU A 802 0.07 -0.55 28.19
N GLU A 803 -0.90 -0.53 27.27
CA GLU A 803 -2.26 -0.03 27.54
C GLU A 803 -2.96 -0.87 28.62
N LEU A 804 -2.83 -2.20 28.54
CA LEU A 804 -3.38 -3.14 29.53
C LEU A 804 -2.75 -2.97 30.91
N TYR A 805 -1.42 -2.83 30.96
CA TYR A 805 -0.67 -2.59 32.19
C TYR A 805 -1.08 -1.26 32.85
N LEU A 806 -1.23 -0.19 32.08
CA LEU A 806 -1.65 1.11 32.58
C LEU A 806 -3.08 1.05 33.16
N LEU A 807 -4.01 0.35 32.50
CA LEU A 807 -5.38 0.22 32.98
C LEU A 807 -5.48 -0.51 34.32
N GLN A 808 -4.79 -1.65 34.48
CA GLN A 808 -4.83 -2.37 35.75
C GLN A 808 -4.07 -1.62 36.86
N LYS A 809 -2.97 -0.93 36.52
CA LYS A 809 -2.22 -0.10 37.47
C LYS A 809 -3.12 1.04 37.94
N TRP A 810 -3.85 1.67 37.02
CA TRP A 810 -4.80 2.72 37.37
C TRP A 810 -5.92 2.24 38.28
N ALA A 811 -6.50 1.06 38.01
CA ALA A 811 -7.52 0.46 38.87
C ALA A 811 -6.98 0.24 40.30
N ARG A 812 -5.81 -0.39 40.43
CA ARG A 812 -5.26 -0.83 41.72
C ARG A 812 -4.53 0.27 42.49
N ALA A 813 -3.68 1.05 41.83
CA ALA A 813 -2.91 2.11 42.46
C ALA A 813 -3.63 3.46 42.48
N GLY A 814 -4.50 3.73 41.50
CA GLY A 814 -5.29 4.96 41.45
C GLY A 814 -6.58 4.84 42.24
N PHE A 815 -7.52 4.00 41.78
CA PHE A 815 -8.82 3.86 42.44
C PHE A 815 -8.76 3.02 43.71
N LYS A 816 -7.69 2.25 43.94
CA LYS A 816 -7.58 1.30 45.06
C LYS A 816 -8.68 0.24 45.03
N THR A 817 -8.97 -0.26 43.84
CA THR A 817 -9.89 -1.37 43.61
C THR A 817 -9.24 -2.50 42.83
N ASN A 818 -9.70 -3.73 43.05
CA ASN A 818 -9.32 -4.89 42.26
C ASN A 818 -10.39 -5.26 41.20
N LEU A 819 -11.36 -4.37 40.96
CA LEU A 819 -12.41 -4.55 39.94
C LEU A 819 -11.89 -4.23 38.53
N ILE A 820 -11.00 -5.09 38.04
CA ILE A 820 -10.40 -5.04 36.71
C ILE A 820 -10.65 -6.36 35.98
N GLY A 821 -11.08 -6.33 34.71
CA GLY A 821 -11.33 -7.56 33.95
C GLY A 821 -11.60 -7.38 32.46
N SER A 822 -12.19 -8.39 31.84
CA SER A 822 -12.62 -8.40 30.43
C SER A 822 -13.99 -9.07 30.31
N PHE A 823 -14.93 -8.41 29.65
CA PHE A 823 -16.26 -8.96 29.36
C PHE A 823 -16.13 -10.16 28.43
N ASN A 824 -15.16 -10.15 27.51
CA ASN A 824 -14.89 -11.30 26.67
C ASN A 824 -14.54 -12.55 27.48
N ASN A 825 -13.64 -12.44 28.46
CA ASN A 825 -13.32 -13.57 29.33
C ASN A 825 -14.52 -13.98 30.23
N MET A 826 -15.27 -12.99 30.72
CA MET A 826 -16.39 -13.22 31.64
C MET A 826 -17.57 -13.93 30.98
N PHE A 827 -17.97 -13.53 29.76
CA PHE A 827 -19.15 -14.09 29.09
C PHE A 827 -18.87 -15.34 28.26
N ASN A 828 -17.66 -15.52 27.73
CA ASN A 828 -17.31 -16.68 26.91
C ASN A 828 -16.68 -17.84 27.71
N GLY A 829 -16.69 -17.78 29.05
CA GLY A 829 -16.40 -18.93 29.93
C GLY A 829 -15.01 -19.56 29.76
N ARG A 830 -13.95 -18.78 29.97
CA ARG A 830 -12.55 -19.21 29.76
C ARG A 830 -11.93 -19.77 31.06
N ASP A 831 -11.30 -20.95 31.01
CA ASP A 831 -10.69 -21.58 32.20
C ASP A 831 -9.28 -21.03 32.46
N LEU A 832 -9.23 -19.77 32.88
CA LEU A 832 -8.01 -18.99 33.01
C LEU A 832 -7.05 -19.47 34.12
N ASP A 833 -7.51 -20.32 35.02
CA ASP A 833 -6.79 -20.89 36.16
C ASP A 833 -6.79 -22.44 36.13
N ALA A 834 -7.13 -23.08 35.02
CA ALA A 834 -7.28 -24.54 34.99
C ALA A 834 -6.00 -25.32 35.34
N LEU A 835 -4.83 -24.78 34.98
CA LEU A 835 -3.52 -25.44 35.17
C LEU A 835 -2.73 -24.85 36.35
N ASP A 836 -3.32 -23.87 37.03
CA ASP A 836 -2.66 -23.05 38.03
C ASP A 836 -2.17 -23.84 39.24
N GLU A 837 -2.98 -24.78 39.73
CA GLU A 837 -2.58 -25.70 40.80
C GLU A 837 -1.59 -26.77 40.31
N MET A 838 -1.65 -27.14 39.03
CA MET A 838 -0.86 -28.23 38.45
C MET A 838 0.56 -27.79 38.15
N PHE A 839 0.71 -26.64 37.49
CA PHE A 839 1.97 -26.15 36.93
C PHE A 839 2.45 -24.84 37.56
N GLY A 840 1.60 -24.18 38.34
CA GLY A 840 1.85 -22.85 38.90
C GLY A 840 1.30 -21.70 38.04
N LEU A 841 0.93 -21.97 36.79
CA LEU A 841 0.35 -20.98 35.87
C LEU A 841 -0.41 -21.66 34.73
N THR A 842 -1.39 -20.94 34.18
CA THR A 842 -2.15 -21.34 32.99
C THR A 842 -1.67 -20.56 31.77
N ALA A 843 -0.82 -21.20 30.96
CA ALA A 843 -0.37 -20.70 29.68
C ALA A 843 -0.02 -21.90 28.78
N SER A 844 0.20 -21.65 27.48
CA SER A 844 0.88 -22.64 26.63
C SER A 844 2.16 -23.09 27.32
N THR A 845 2.45 -24.39 27.32
CA THR A 845 3.65 -24.95 27.95
C THR A 845 4.78 -25.16 26.94
N THR A 846 4.43 -25.27 25.65
CA THR A 846 5.34 -25.35 24.51
C THR A 846 5.06 -24.25 23.48
N THR A 847 5.81 -24.21 22.37
CA THR A 847 5.65 -23.21 21.31
C THR A 847 5.26 -23.84 19.98
N MET A 848 4.67 -23.06 19.07
CA MET A 848 4.33 -23.56 17.73
C MET A 848 5.57 -23.88 16.88
N ASP A 849 6.77 -23.46 17.30
CA ASP A 849 8.03 -23.80 16.61
C ASP A 849 8.51 -25.22 16.96
N GLU A 850 7.96 -25.81 18.03
CA GLU A 850 8.22 -27.20 18.43
C GLU A 850 7.37 -28.23 17.68
N PHE A 851 6.40 -27.82 16.87
CA PHE A 851 5.63 -28.75 16.01
C PHE A 851 6.54 -29.59 15.10
N LYS A 852 7.69 -29.05 14.69
CA LYS A 852 8.68 -29.78 13.87
C LYS A 852 9.30 -31.00 14.58
N ASN A 853 9.22 -31.05 15.91
CA ASN A 853 9.78 -32.10 16.76
C ASN A 853 8.69 -33.05 17.29
N ALA A 854 7.41 -32.81 16.97
CA ALA A 854 6.30 -33.63 17.44
C ALA A 854 6.10 -34.86 16.56
N ASP A 855 5.84 -36.00 17.18
CA ASP A 855 5.45 -37.24 16.49
C ASP A 855 3.93 -37.38 16.41
N VAL A 856 3.22 -36.84 17.40
CA VAL A 856 1.75 -36.79 17.45
C VAL A 856 1.31 -35.38 17.83
N ILE A 857 0.41 -34.81 17.03
CA ILE A 857 -0.25 -33.53 17.30
C ILE A 857 -1.74 -33.79 17.46
N MET A 858 -2.28 -33.53 18.65
CA MET A 858 -3.72 -33.61 18.90
C MET A 858 -4.33 -32.22 18.90
N VAL A 859 -5.40 -32.02 18.14
CA VAL A 859 -6.19 -30.78 18.14
C VAL A 859 -7.54 -31.06 18.74
N MET A 860 -7.89 -30.34 19.81
CA MET A 860 -9.14 -30.53 20.55
C MET A 860 -9.78 -29.19 20.88
N ASN A 861 -11.11 -29.13 20.84
CA ASN A 861 -11.89 -27.92 21.10
C ASN A 861 -11.39 -26.69 20.33
N ALA A 862 -11.01 -26.86 19.05
CA ALA A 862 -10.46 -25.80 18.22
C ALA A 862 -10.84 -25.98 16.74
N GLU A 863 -11.25 -24.90 16.09
CA GLU A 863 -11.49 -24.84 14.64
C GLU A 863 -10.40 -23.99 13.97
N LEU A 864 -9.28 -24.63 13.62
CA LEU A 864 -8.07 -23.93 13.20
C LEU A 864 -8.20 -23.32 11.80
N THR A 865 -8.92 -23.94 10.86
CA THR A 865 -9.01 -23.45 9.47
C THR A 865 -9.65 -22.07 9.41
N GLU A 866 -10.70 -21.88 10.20
CA GLU A 866 -11.44 -20.62 10.26
C GLU A 866 -10.75 -19.59 11.16
N ASN A 867 -10.35 -20.02 12.36
CA ASN A 867 -9.97 -19.08 13.42
C ASN A 867 -8.47 -18.79 13.45
N ASN A 868 -7.63 -19.77 13.12
CA ASN A 868 -6.18 -19.74 13.33
C ASN A 868 -5.41 -20.46 12.19
N LEU A 869 -5.73 -20.16 10.92
CA LEU A 869 -5.23 -20.87 9.73
C LEU A 869 -3.71 -21.12 9.75
N VAL A 870 -2.91 -20.16 10.19
CA VAL A 870 -1.44 -20.31 10.22
C VAL A 870 -0.98 -21.40 11.20
N ALA A 871 -1.69 -21.62 12.31
CA ALA A 871 -1.41 -22.74 13.21
C ALA A 871 -1.63 -24.08 12.49
N GLU A 872 -2.73 -24.22 11.75
CA GLU A 872 -2.99 -25.40 10.92
C GLU A 872 -1.91 -25.60 9.85
N LEU A 873 -1.45 -24.53 9.19
CA LEU A 873 -0.39 -24.64 8.19
C LEU A 873 0.92 -25.16 8.79
N LYS A 874 1.26 -24.77 10.03
CA LYS A 874 2.40 -25.33 10.75
C LYS A 874 2.19 -26.82 11.10
N ILE A 875 0.97 -27.23 11.47
CA ILE A 875 0.64 -28.64 11.68
C ILE A 875 0.81 -29.43 10.37
N LYS A 876 0.27 -28.93 9.25
CA LYS A 876 0.45 -29.53 7.92
C LYS A 876 1.93 -29.65 7.53
N GLU A 877 2.77 -28.70 7.90
CA GLU A 877 4.22 -28.78 7.71
C GLU A 877 4.86 -29.90 8.56
N ALA A 878 4.44 -30.04 9.83
CA ALA A 878 4.89 -31.14 10.68
C ALA A 878 4.45 -32.51 10.14
N MET A 879 3.22 -32.62 9.62
CA MET A 879 2.74 -33.85 8.97
C MET A 879 3.59 -34.27 7.77
N LYS A 880 4.02 -33.30 6.95
CA LYS A 880 4.96 -33.58 5.84
C LYS A 880 6.30 -34.14 6.31
N LYS A 881 6.68 -33.91 7.58
CA LYS A 881 7.90 -34.44 8.21
C LYS A 881 7.66 -35.75 8.99
N GLY A 882 6.43 -36.27 9.00
CA GLY A 882 6.08 -37.55 9.62
C GLY A 882 5.24 -37.47 10.89
N ALA A 883 4.88 -36.27 11.37
CA ALA A 883 3.98 -36.13 12.52
C ALA A 883 2.57 -36.64 12.19
N ARG A 884 1.96 -37.37 13.12
CA ARG A 884 0.57 -37.83 12.99
C ARG A 884 -0.41 -36.84 13.61
N LEU A 885 -1.48 -36.52 12.90
CA LEU A 885 -2.53 -35.61 13.35
C LEU A 885 -3.72 -36.38 13.92
N VAL A 886 -4.10 -36.04 15.16
CA VAL A 886 -5.32 -36.50 15.81
C VAL A 886 -6.28 -35.32 15.93
N ALA A 887 -7.45 -35.40 15.28
CA ALA A 887 -8.50 -34.41 15.43
C ALA A 887 -9.55 -34.93 16.43
N VAL A 888 -9.89 -34.14 17.43
CA VAL A 888 -10.95 -34.45 18.41
C VAL A 888 -12.08 -33.43 18.23
N SER A 889 -13.15 -33.86 17.57
CA SER A 889 -14.32 -33.02 17.27
C SER A 889 -15.58 -33.87 17.13
N SER A 890 -16.70 -33.44 17.72
CA SER A 890 -17.99 -34.16 17.63
C SER A 890 -18.59 -34.21 16.22
N SER A 891 -18.06 -33.41 15.29
CA SER A 891 -18.51 -33.33 13.90
C SER A 891 -17.33 -33.23 12.93
N GLU A 892 -17.59 -33.63 11.69
CA GLU A 892 -16.60 -33.56 10.61
C GLU A 892 -16.31 -32.09 10.27
N ASN A 893 -15.04 -31.71 10.29
CA ASN A 893 -14.54 -30.41 9.87
C ASN A 893 -13.33 -30.53 8.93
N SER A 894 -12.81 -29.39 8.46
CA SER A 894 -11.66 -29.33 7.54
C SER A 894 -10.42 -30.07 8.04
N LEU A 895 -10.16 -30.02 9.35
CA LEU A 895 -9.00 -30.66 9.96
C LEU A 895 -9.19 -32.18 10.09
N SER A 896 -10.39 -32.64 10.47
CA SER A 896 -10.70 -34.07 10.58
C SER A 896 -10.56 -34.82 9.25
N LYS A 897 -10.83 -34.17 8.12
CA LYS A 897 -10.69 -34.74 6.76
C LYS A 897 -9.26 -35.08 6.37
N ILE A 898 -8.29 -34.45 7.02
CA ILE A 898 -6.86 -34.68 6.75
C ILE A 898 -6.15 -35.37 7.91
N ALA A 899 -6.84 -35.62 9.02
CA ALA A 899 -6.25 -36.24 10.22
C ALA A 899 -5.97 -37.73 9.98
N ASP A 900 -4.88 -38.23 10.56
CA ASP A 900 -4.58 -39.67 10.60
C ASP A 900 -5.59 -40.42 11.48
N LEU A 901 -6.14 -39.73 12.49
CA LEU A 901 -7.20 -40.24 13.36
C LEU A 901 -8.17 -39.12 13.73
N TRP A 902 -9.43 -39.29 13.37
CA TRP A 902 -10.53 -38.44 13.84
C TRP A 902 -11.31 -39.14 14.95
N LEU A 903 -11.20 -38.62 16.17
CA LEU A 903 -11.99 -38.99 17.34
C LEU A 903 -13.23 -38.10 17.39
N ASP A 904 -14.39 -38.74 17.39
CA ASP A 904 -15.72 -38.13 17.31
C ASP A 904 -16.53 -38.34 18.60
N PRO A 905 -16.06 -37.84 19.76
CA PRO A 905 -16.80 -37.97 21.00
C PRO A 905 -18.10 -37.15 20.96
N LYS A 906 -19.10 -37.60 21.72
CA LYS A 906 -20.27 -36.80 22.08
C LYS A 906 -19.79 -35.50 22.73
N ARG A 907 -20.44 -34.39 22.41
CA ARG A 907 -20.12 -33.07 22.98
C ARG A 907 -20.12 -33.11 24.50
N GLY A 908 -19.15 -32.44 25.10
CA GLY A 908 -19.00 -32.36 26.56
C GLY A 908 -18.50 -33.65 27.23
N THR A 909 -17.89 -34.57 26.47
CA THR A 909 -17.31 -35.82 27.01
C THR A 909 -15.79 -35.92 26.82
N ASN A 910 -15.11 -34.85 26.42
CA ASN A 910 -13.66 -34.84 26.19
C ASN A 910 -12.87 -35.23 27.46
N THR A 911 -13.28 -34.73 28.63
CA THR A 911 -12.65 -35.11 29.91
C THR A 911 -12.73 -36.63 30.13
N ALA A 912 -13.87 -37.26 29.82
CA ALA A 912 -14.05 -38.71 29.94
C ALA A 912 -13.17 -39.48 28.94
N LEU A 913 -13.07 -39.01 27.70
CA LEU A 913 -12.20 -39.57 26.68
C LEU A 913 -10.73 -39.56 27.13
N LEU A 914 -10.24 -38.41 27.59
CA LEU A 914 -8.87 -38.25 28.07
C LEU A 914 -8.56 -39.11 29.30
N ALA A 915 -9.48 -39.13 30.26
CA ALA A 915 -9.35 -39.96 31.46
C ALA A 915 -9.33 -41.47 31.12
N GLY A 916 -10.16 -41.92 30.17
CA GLY A 916 -10.15 -43.29 29.69
C GLY A 916 -8.85 -43.68 28.98
N ILE A 917 -8.34 -42.80 28.11
CA ILE A 917 -7.02 -42.98 27.48
C ILE A 917 -5.93 -43.09 28.54
N ALA A 918 -5.90 -42.17 29.50
CA ALA A 918 -4.93 -42.15 30.59
C ALA A 918 -4.98 -43.43 31.44
N ASN A 919 -6.17 -43.87 31.85
CA ASN A 919 -6.37 -45.10 32.61
C ASN A 919 -5.90 -46.34 31.84
N LYS A 920 -6.17 -46.40 30.53
CA LYS A 920 -5.71 -47.50 29.68
C LYS A 920 -4.18 -47.53 29.55
N LEU A 921 -3.51 -46.38 29.46
CA LEU A 921 -2.05 -46.27 29.45
C LEU A 921 -1.43 -46.70 30.78
N ILE A 922 -2.05 -46.33 31.91
CA ILE A 922 -1.65 -46.80 33.26
C ILE A 922 -1.74 -48.33 33.34
N LYS A 923 -2.86 -48.92 32.93
CA LYS A 923 -3.05 -50.39 32.95
C LYS A 923 -2.10 -51.15 32.03
N LYS A 924 -1.51 -50.48 31.04
CA LYS A 924 -0.48 -51.04 30.15
C LYS A 924 0.95 -50.77 30.63
N GLU A 925 1.13 -50.13 31.79
CA GLU A 925 2.43 -49.69 32.32
C GLU A 925 3.19 -48.72 31.37
N MET A 926 2.45 -48.04 30.49
CA MET A 926 2.99 -47.08 29.53
C MET A 926 2.96 -45.66 30.11
N ILE A 927 3.64 -45.45 31.23
CA ILE A 927 3.74 -44.16 31.94
C ILE A 927 5.20 -43.82 32.25
N ASP A 928 5.50 -42.56 32.58
CA ASP A 928 6.84 -42.16 33.01
C ASP A 928 6.99 -42.23 34.54
N SER A 929 7.16 -43.43 35.08
CA SER A 929 7.26 -43.66 36.52
C SER A 929 8.42 -42.88 37.17
N ASP A 930 9.54 -42.70 36.46
CA ASP A 930 10.69 -41.94 36.94
C ASP A 930 10.37 -40.44 37.01
N PHE A 931 9.77 -39.86 35.96
CA PHE A 931 9.31 -38.47 36.00
C PHE A 931 8.26 -38.25 37.09
N ILE A 932 7.27 -39.13 37.19
CA ILE A 932 6.20 -39.03 38.19
C ILE A 932 6.78 -38.98 39.60
N SER A 933 7.67 -39.91 39.95
CA SER A 933 8.25 -39.96 41.31
C SER A 933 9.13 -38.74 41.65
N ARG A 934 9.92 -38.25 40.69
CA ARG A 934 10.89 -37.16 40.91
C ARG A 934 10.26 -35.77 40.82
N ARG A 935 9.35 -35.55 39.87
CA ARG A 935 8.88 -34.22 39.44
C ARG A 935 7.43 -33.92 39.79
N THR A 936 6.68 -34.87 40.34
CA THR A 936 5.23 -34.71 40.58
C THR A 936 4.78 -35.12 42.00
N GLU A 937 3.53 -34.84 42.32
CA GLU A 937 2.83 -35.26 43.54
C GLU A 937 1.36 -35.63 43.27
N ASN A 938 0.72 -36.32 44.23
CA ASN A 938 -0.70 -36.71 44.21
C ASN A 938 -1.14 -37.68 43.10
N PHE A 939 -0.21 -38.43 42.51
CA PHE A 939 -0.53 -39.42 41.47
C PHE A 939 -1.53 -40.51 41.93
N PRO A 940 -1.43 -41.10 43.14
CA PRO A 940 -2.39 -42.14 43.57
C PRO A 940 -3.84 -41.65 43.65
N GLN A 941 -4.05 -40.41 44.11
CA GLN A 941 -5.38 -39.80 44.20
C GLN A 941 -5.98 -39.57 42.81
N TYR A 942 -5.17 -39.11 41.86
CA TYR A 942 -5.58 -38.99 40.46
C TYR A 942 -5.92 -40.35 39.85
N GLN A 943 -5.06 -41.36 40.04
CA GLN A 943 -5.30 -42.71 39.53
C GLN A 943 -6.62 -43.28 40.04
N ALA A 944 -6.93 -43.08 41.33
CA ALA A 944 -8.20 -43.50 41.92
C ALA A 944 -9.41 -42.79 41.26
N SER A 945 -9.28 -41.51 40.92
CA SER A 945 -10.37 -40.72 40.30
C SER A 945 -10.78 -41.22 38.91
N ILE A 946 -9.86 -41.84 38.15
CA ILE A 946 -10.12 -42.31 36.78
C ILE A 946 -10.26 -43.85 36.68
N ALA A 947 -10.06 -44.59 37.77
CA ALA A 947 -9.97 -46.05 37.77
C ALA A 947 -11.20 -46.75 37.13
N LYS A 948 -12.40 -46.15 37.32
CA LYS A 948 -13.69 -46.66 36.81
C LYS A 948 -13.86 -46.50 35.30
N LEU A 949 -13.13 -45.58 34.65
CA LEU A 949 -13.20 -45.37 33.21
C LEU A 949 -12.32 -46.38 32.47
N ASP A 950 -12.78 -47.61 32.36
CA ASP A 950 -12.13 -48.59 31.50
C ASP A 950 -12.50 -48.39 30.01
N ARG A 951 -12.01 -49.29 29.14
CA ARG A 951 -12.29 -49.21 27.69
C ARG A 951 -13.79 -49.22 27.39
N LYS A 952 -14.57 -50.05 28.08
CA LYS A 952 -16.00 -50.21 27.82
C LYS A 952 -16.74 -48.95 28.27
N GLU A 953 -16.51 -48.53 29.51
CA GLU A 953 -17.16 -47.35 30.10
C GLU A 953 -16.86 -46.07 29.29
N THR A 954 -15.61 -45.92 28.85
CA THR A 954 -15.19 -44.74 28.08
C THR A 954 -15.87 -44.69 26.71
N VAL A 955 -15.93 -45.82 26.00
CA VAL A 955 -16.62 -45.93 24.70
C VAL A 955 -18.11 -45.67 24.84
N GLU A 956 -18.75 -46.21 25.88
CA GLU A 956 -20.20 -45.99 26.12
C GLU A 956 -20.51 -44.52 26.46
N THR A 957 -19.69 -43.91 27.33
CA THR A 957 -19.84 -42.51 27.76
C THR A 957 -19.61 -41.55 26.60
N THR A 958 -18.48 -41.70 25.90
CA THR A 958 -18.06 -40.77 24.85
C THR A 958 -18.73 -41.05 23.50
N GLY A 959 -19.21 -42.27 23.24
CA GLY A 959 -19.70 -42.68 21.94
C GLY A 959 -18.61 -42.89 20.88
N VAL A 960 -17.33 -42.73 21.21
CA VAL A 960 -16.22 -42.98 20.28
C VAL A 960 -16.15 -44.48 19.95
N GLN A 961 -15.94 -44.81 18.68
CA GLN A 961 -15.81 -46.20 18.26
C GLN A 961 -14.67 -46.93 19.01
N PRO A 962 -14.88 -48.18 19.46
CA PRO A 962 -13.88 -48.93 20.21
C PRO A 962 -12.53 -49.04 19.48
N GLU A 963 -12.54 -49.19 18.16
CA GLU A 963 -11.36 -49.32 17.31
C GLU A 963 -10.55 -48.01 17.29
N LYS A 964 -11.23 -46.87 17.18
CA LYS A 964 -10.60 -45.54 17.21
C LYS A 964 -9.98 -45.25 18.57
N PHE A 965 -10.66 -45.64 19.65
CA PHE A 965 -10.12 -45.53 21.02
C PHE A 965 -8.84 -46.37 21.17
N ASP A 966 -8.84 -47.61 20.68
CA ASP A 966 -7.65 -48.45 20.74
C ASP A 966 -6.49 -47.91 19.89
N GLN A 967 -6.79 -47.29 18.74
CA GLN A 967 -5.81 -46.63 17.88
C GLN A 967 -5.10 -45.46 18.58
N ILE A 968 -5.83 -44.55 19.23
CA ILE A 968 -5.18 -43.44 19.95
C ILE A 968 -4.33 -43.95 21.12
N VAL A 969 -4.81 -44.95 21.86
CA VAL A 969 -4.03 -45.59 22.92
C VAL A 969 -2.74 -46.20 22.35
N ALA A 970 -2.81 -46.88 21.20
CA ALA A 970 -1.64 -47.44 20.53
C ALA A 970 -0.64 -46.36 20.07
N MET A 971 -1.13 -45.25 19.51
CA MET A 971 -0.29 -44.11 19.10
C MET A 971 0.50 -43.55 20.29
N LEU A 972 -0.14 -43.42 21.46
CA LEU A 972 0.49 -42.86 22.66
C LEU A 972 1.31 -43.89 23.47
N SER A 973 1.07 -45.19 23.31
CA SER A 973 1.79 -46.25 24.04
C SER A 973 3.29 -46.28 23.74
N GLY A 974 3.73 -45.81 22.57
CA GLY A 974 5.15 -45.72 22.19
C GLY A 974 5.91 -44.54 22.81
N ARG A 975 5.30 -43.80 23.74
CA ARG A 975 5.80 -42.54 24.33
C ARG A 975 6.29 -41.51 23.29
N PRO A 976 5.51 -41.22 22.22
CA PRO A 976 5.88 -40.25 21.19
C PRO A 976 6.10 -38.85 21.76
N ASN A 977 6.81 -37.99 21.03
CA ASN A 977 6.72 -36.56 21.24
C ASN A 977 5.29 -36.09 20.96
N PHE A 978 4.64 -35.50 21.95
CA PHE A 978 3.21 -35.28 21.96
C PHE A 978 2.88 -33.82 22.28
N ILE A 979 2.28 -33.14 21.31
CA ILE A 979 1.77 -31.77 21.47
C ILE A 979 0.25 -31.78 21.35
N VAL A 980 -0.41 -31.06 22.25
CA VAL A 980 -1.86 -30.83 22.18
C VAL A 980 -2.13 -29.36 21.92
N VAL A 981 -2.92 -29.07 20.90
CA VAL A 981 -3.48 -27.74 20.62
C VAL A 981 -4.90 -27.73 21.14
N TYR A 982 -5.18 -26.85 22.11
CA TYR A 982 -6.48 -26.73 22.75
C TYR A 982 -7.02 -25.30 22.61
N GLY A 983 -8.24 -25.15 22.11
CA GLY A 983 -8.92 -23.86 22.09
C GLY A 983 -9.54 -23.56 23.46
N ILE A 984 -8.94 -22.62 24.21
CA ILE A 984 -9.33 -22.36 25.61
C ILE A 984 -10.66 -21.61 25.74
N ASP A 985 -11.06 -20.90 24.69
CA ASP A 985 -12.23 -20.01 24.63
C ASP A 985 -13.28 -20.47 23.62
N GLN A 986 -13.18 -21.72 23.16
CA GLN A 986 -14.21 -22.40 22.38
C GLN A 986 -15.15 -23.12 23.34
N CYS A 987 -16.46 -23.00 23.09
CA CYS A 987 -17.49 -23.54 23.99
C CYS A 987 -18.09 -24.85 23.47
N LEU A 988 -18.12 -25.06 22.15
CA LEU A 988 -18.94 -26.09 21.52
C LEU A 988 -18.58 -27.53 21.92
N GLU A 989 -17.28 -27.83 22.01
CA GLU A 989 -16.79 -29.18 22.33
C GLU A 989 -16.38 -29.32 23.80
N LYS A 990 -16.36 -28.21 24.54
CA LYS A 990 -15.74 -28.09 25.87
C LYS A 990 -16.46 -28.94 26.92
N SER A 991 -15.67 -29.60 27.78
CA SER A 991 -16.13 -30.24 29.03
C SER A 991 -15.46 -29.59 30.25
N ARG A 992 -15.99 -29.85 31.45
CA ARG A 992 -15.68 -29.12 32.69
C ARG A 992 -14.19 -29.13 33.08
N ASP A 993 -13.48 -30.23 32.91
CA ASP A 993 -12.11 -30.43 33.40
C ASP A 993 -11.12 -30.79 32.27
N ASP A 994 -11.40 -30.39 31.02
CA ASP A 994 -10.60 -30.78 29.85
C ASP A 994 -9.11 -30.43 30.00
N LEU A 995 -8.80 -29.19 30.40
CA LEU A 995 -7.42 -28.76 30.62
C LEU A 995 -6.74 -29.50 31.78
N LYS A 996 -7.47 -29.80 32.87
CA LYS A 996 -6.93 -30.60 33.98
C LYS A 996 -6.62 -32.03 33.51
N ALA A 997 -7.51 -32.62 32.72
CA ALA A 997 -7.31 -33.96 32.16
C ALA A 997 -6.11 -34.00 31.21
N LEU A 998 -5.95 -33.00 30.35
CA LEU A 998 -4.76 -32.83 29.52
C LEU A 998 -3.50 -32.65 30.36
N GLY A 999 -3.53 -31.77 31.37
CA GLY A 999 -2.41 -31.54 32.27
C GLY A 999 -1.94 -32.82 32.97
N ASN A 1000 -2.88 -33.62 33.48
CA ASN A 1000 -2.60 -34.91 34.11
C ASN A 1000 -2.00 -35.89 33.09
N LEU A 1001 -2.54 -35.97 31.88
CA LEU A 1001 -2.00 -36.83 30.83
C LEU A 1001 -0.57 -36.43 30.46
N MET A 1002 -0.27 -35.11 30.39
CA MET A 1002 1.10 -34.62 30.15
C MET A 1002 2.05 -35.00 31.28
N LEU A 1003 1.65 -34.83 32.54
CA LEU A 1003 2.46 -35.23 33.70
C LEU A 1003 2.69 -36.74 33.74
N GLN A 1004 1.64 -37.53 33.46
CA GLN A 1004 1.70 -39.00 33.44
C GLN A 1004 2.71 -39.53 32.43
N GLN A 1005 2.85 -38.85 31.30
CA GLN A 1005 3.74 -39.25 30.21
C GLN A 1005 5.13 -38.58 30.27
N GLY A 1006 5.35 -37.66 31.22
CA GLY A 1006 6.60 -36.87 31.31
C GLY A 1006 6.77 -35.85 30.18
N LYS A 1007 5.67 -35.36 29.59
CA LYS A 1007 5.65 -34.55 28.35
C LYS A 1007 5.58 -33.04 28.61
N THR A 1008 6.18 -32.59 29.71
CA THR A 1008 6.28 -31.18 30.11
C THR A 1008 7.75 -30.80 30.28
N GLY A 1009 8.16 -29.65 29.72
CA GLY A 1009 9.52 -29.12 29.84
C GLY A 1009 10.55 -29.80 28.91
N GLN A 1010 10.10 -30.56 27.91
CA GLN A 1010 10.94 -31.22 26.90
C GLN A 1010 10.60 -30.73 25.48
N PRO A 1011 11.58 -30.67 24.55
CA PRO A 1011 11.33 -30.33 23.14
C PRO A 1011 10.29 -31.27 22.51
N GLY A 1012 9.49 -30.77 21.57
CA GLY A 1012 8.45 -31.55 20.88
C GLY A 1012 7.27 -31.98 21.76
N ASN A 1013 7.15 -31.46 22.98
CA ASN A 1013 6.16 -31.90 23.95
C ASN A 1013 5.44 -30.72 24.63
N GLY A 1014 4.14 -30.88 24.92
CA GLY A 1014 3.40 -29.95 25.77
C GLY A 1014 2.05 -29.50 25.20
N LEU A 1015 1.55 -28.38 25.73
CA LEU A 1015 0.25 -27.82 25.42
C LEU A 1015 0.40 -26.46 24.73
N ILE A 1016 -0.40 -26.21 23.71
CA ILE A 1016 -0.59 -24.90 23.09
C ILE A 1016 -2.04 -24.50 23.31
N LEU A 1017 -2.23 -23.44 24.10
CA LEU A 1017 -3.53 -22.88 24.43
C LEU A 1017 -3.88 -21.78 23.43
N ILE A 1018 -4.56 -22.14 22.35
CA ILE A 1018 -5.01 -21.17 21.35
C ILE A 1018 -6.18 -20.37 21.90
N SER A 1019 -6.16 -19.07 21.62
CA SER A 1019 -7.20 -18.13 22.00
C SER A 1019 -7.66 -17.36 20.76
N GLU A 1020 -8.77 -16.63 20.86
CA GLU A 1020 -9.31 -15.93 19.69
C GLU A 1020 -8.56 -14.65 19.33
N PHE A 1021 -7.99 -13.91 20.29
CA PHE A 1021 -7.46 -12.57 20.03
C PHE A 1021 -5.94 -12.46 20.17
N ALA A 1022 -5.38 -11.53 19.40
CA ALA A 1022 -3.94 -11.32 19.28
C ALA A 1022 -3.22 -11.09 20.62
N ASN A 1023 -3.86 -10.40 21.57
CA ASN A 1023 -3.28 -10.16 22.89
C ASN A 1023 -3.99 -10.87 24.05
N SER A 1024 -4.70 -11.97 23.78
CA SER A 1024 -5.41 -12.71 24.84
C SER A 1024 -4.48 -13.28 25.92
N GLN A 1025 -3.21 -13.52 25.61
CA GLN A 1025 -2.18 -13.90 26.59
C GLN A 1025 -1.66 -12.65 27.33
N GLY A 1026 -1.35 -11.57 26.61
CA GLY A 1026 -0.91 -10.30 27.19
C GLY A 1026 -1.88 -9.72 28.23
N LEU A 1027 -3.19 -9.86 27.99
CA LEU A 1027 -4.25 -9.53 28.94
C LEU A 1027 -4.02 -10.15 30.34
N LEU A 1028 -3.65 -11.43 30.38
CA LEU A 1028 -3.36 -12.15 31.62
C LEU A 1028 -1.97 -11.81 32.15
N ASP A 1029 -0.98 -11.74 31.27
CA ASP A 1029 0.41 -11.42 31.64
C ASP A 1029 0.51 -10.05 32.32
N MET A 1030 -0.32 -9.09 31.91
CA MET A 1030 -0.40 -7.75 32.48
C MET A 1030 -1.30 -7.68 33.72
N GLY A 1031 -2.00 -8.76 34.10
CA GLY A 1031 -2.83 -8.81 35.30
C GLY A 1031 -4.20 -8.12 35.15
N VAL A 1032 -4.78 -8.12 33.94
CA VAL A 1032 -6.17 -7.65 33.72
C VAL A 1032 -7.16 -8.75 34.07
N ASP A 1033 -7.12 -9.17 35.34
CA ASP A 1033 -8.02 -10.16 35.93
C ASP A 1033 -7.96 -9.98 37.46
N PRO A 1034 -9.07 -10.13 38.20
CA PRO A 1034 -9.05 -9.93 39.64
C PRO A 1034 -8.21 -10.95 40.41
N ARG A 1035 -7.87 -12.11 39.81
CA ARG A 1035 -7.07 -13.15 40.47
C ARG A 1035 -5.57 -12.93 40.36
N TYR A 1036 -5.12 -12.07 39.43
CA TYR A 1036 -3.70 -11.95 39.08
C TYR A 1036 -3.21 -10.50 39.04
N LEU A 1037 -2.02 -10.28 39.61
CA LEU A 1037 -1.15 -9.15 39.30
C LEU A 1037 -0.22 -9.50 38.12
N PRO A 1038 0.46 -8.51 37.48
CA PRO A 1038 1.38 -8.77 36.38
C PRO A 1038 2.38 -9.90 36.64
N GLY A 1039 2.60 -10.77 35.64
CA GLY A 1039 3.45 -11.95 35.76
C GLY A 1039 2.81 -13.13 36.50
N GLY A 1040 1.48 -13.18 36.59
CA GLY A 1040 0.74 -14.30 37.18
C GLY A 1040 0.81 -14.37 38.71
N VAL A 1041 1.15 -13.26 39.37
CA VAL A 1041 1.26 -13.20 40.84
C VAL A 1041 -0.12 -13.26 41.47
N ARG A 1042 -0.33 -14.21 42.38
CA ARG A 1042 -1.64 -14.46 43.03
C ARG A 1042 -1.73 -13.85 44.41
N TYR A 1043 -2.95 -13.82 44.95
CA TYR A 1043 -3.17 -13.42 46.33
C TYR A 1043 -2.38 -14.29 47.30
N GLY A 1044 -1.74 -13.66 48.30
CA GLY A 1044 -0.89 -14.32 49.28
C GLY A 1044 0.52 -14.70 48.78
N ASP A 1045 0.84 -14.47 47.50
CA ASP A 1045 2.18 -14.72 46.97
C ASP A 1045 3.20 -13.70 47.52
N PRO A 1046 4.37 -14.12 48.04
CA PRO A 1046 5.45 -13.21 48.47
C PRO A 1046 5.88 -12.19 47.40
N ALA A 1047 5.70 -12.52 46.11
CA ALA A 1047 6.00 -11.65 44.98
C ALA A 1047 5.14 -10.37 44.95
N ILE A 1048 4.04 -10.28 45.71
CA ILE A 1048 3.23 -9.05 45.85
C ILE A 1048 4.09 -7.86 46.33
N SER A 1049 5.09 -8.13 47.19
CA SER A 1049 6.01 -7.10 47.72
C SER A 1049 6.77 -6.33 46.63
N ARG A 1050 6.93 -6.90 45.43
CA ARG A 1050 7.51 -6.22 44.26
C ARG A 1050 6.67 -5.02 43.84
N PHE A 1051 5.35 -5.17 43.84
CA PHE A 1051 4.40 -4.13 43.45
C PHE A 1051 4.27 -3.05 44.51
N GLN A 1052 4.41 -3.41 45.79
CA GLN A 1052 4.44 -2.45 46.89
C GLN A 1052 5.55 -1.41 46.68
N LYS A 1053 6.76 -1.87 46.32
CA LYS A 1053 7.90 -1.00 46.00
C LYS A 1053 7.70 -0.22 44.71
N LEU A 1054 7.20 -0.87 43.66
CA LEU A 1054 7.09 -0.28 42.32
C LEU A 1054 6.03 0.83 42.26
N TRP A 1055 4.89 0.63 42.92
CA TRP A 1055 3.75 1.55 42.84
C TRP A 1055 3.59 2.44 44.07
N ASN A 1056 4.42 2.26 45.11
CA ASN A 1056 4.35 3.00 46.36
C ASN A 1056 2.95 2.99 47.00
N ILE A 1057 2.29 1.83 46.94
CA ILE A 1057 1.02 1.53 47.61
C ILE A 1057 1.17 0.22 48.39
N SER A 1058 0.17 -0.21 49.15
CA SER A 1058 0.13 -1.54 49.79
C SER A 1058 -0.85 -2.45 49.03
N PRO A 1059 -0.42 -3.15 47.96
CA PRO A 1059 -1.31 -3.97 47.15
C PRO A 1059 -1.95 -5.10 47.93
N ASP A 1060 -1.30 -5.62 48.97
CA ASP A 1060 -1.82 -6.65 49.88
C ASP A 1060 -3.16 -6.28 50.54
N GLN A 1061 -3.42 -4.98 50.72
CA GLN A 1061 -4.68 -4.48 51.30
C GLN A 1061 -5.79 -4.32 50.25
N ILE A 1062 -5.44 -4.29 48.96
CA ILE A 1062 -6.34 -3.96 47.85
C ILE A 1062 -6.64 -5.20 47.00
N PHE A 1063 -5.59 -5.96 46.69
CA PHE A 1063 -5.61 -7.14 45.84
C PHE A 1063 -6.17 -8.32 46.61
N ASN A 1064 -7.49 -8.44 46.65
CA ASN A 1064 -8.19 -9.65 47.07
C ASN A 1064 -8.99 -10.18 45.86
N PRO A 1065 -8.98 -11.49 45.55
CA PRO A 1065 -9.76 -12.03 44.45
C PRO A 1065 -11.25 -11.72 44.62
N VAL A 1066 -11.90 -11.26 43.54
CA VAL A 1066 -13.30 -10.88 43.53
C VAL A 1066 -14.02 -11.49 42.33
N ASP A 1067 -15.27 -11.92 42.54
CA ASP A 1067 -16.16 -12.34 41.46
C ASP A 1067 -16.86 -11.09 40.87
N LEU A 1068 -16.46 -10.69 39.65
CA LEU A 1068 -17.04 -9.55 38.97
C LEU A 1068 -18.53 -9.73 38.67
N GLY A 1069 -18.97 -10.94 38.33
CA GLY A 1069 -20.37 -11.25 38.03
C GLY A 1069 -21.27 -11.08 39.25
N GLU A 1070 -20.80 -11.53 40.42
CA GLU A 1070 -21.48 -11.32 41.70
C GLU A 1070 -21.58 -9.83 42.04
N ARG A 1071 -20.51 -9.05 41.79
CA ARG A 1071 -20.50 -7.60 42.05
C ARG A 1071 -21.50 -6.82 41.20
N PHE A 1072 -21.67 -7.20 39.93
CA PHE A 1072 -22.74 -6.66 39.09
C PHE A 1072 -24.13 -7.07 39.59
N SER A 1073 -24.32 -8.36 39.90
CA SER A 1073 -25.60 -8.89 40.38
C SER A 1073 -26.07 -8.20 41.68
N ASN A 1074 -25.13 -7.89 42.56
CA ASN A 1074 -25.37 -7.18 43.81
C ASN A 1074 -25.40 -5.64 43.65
N SER A 1075 -25.40 -5.12 42.43
CA SER A 1075 -25.48 -3.67 42.14
C SER A 1075 -24.41 -2.81 42.82
N LYS A 1076 -23.22 -3.39 43.08
CA LYS A 1076 -22.12 -2.69 43.77
C LYS A 1076 -21.32 -1.77 42.85
N ILE A 1077 -21.29 -2.05 41.55
CA ILE A 1077 -20.59 -1.23 40.55
C ILE A 1077 -21.49 -0.06 40.13
N LYS A 1078 -20.98 1.17 40.26
CA LYS A 1078 -21.69 2.42 39.94
C LYS A 1078 -21.03 3.23 38.82
N ALA A 1079 -19.71 3.14 38.67
CA ALA A 1079 -18.98 3.65 37.52
C ALA A 1079 -18.33 2.50 36.76
N LEU A 1080 -18.55 2.46 35.44
CA LEU A 1080 -18.01 1.44 34.56
C LEU A 1080 -17.19 2.09 33.44
N LEU A 1081 -15.92 1.71 33.34
CA LEU A 1081 -15.01 2.19 32.31
C LEU A 1081 -14.70 1.02 31.37
N ILE A 1082 -15.09 1.14 30.10
CA ILE A 1082 -14.98 0.06 29.11
C ILE A 1082 -14.01 0.50 28.01
N PHE A 1083 -12.93 -0.25 27.82
CA PHE A 1083 -11.94 0.00 26.79
C PHE A 1083 -11.95 -1.13 25.74
N GLY A 1084 -12.52 -0.84 24.58
CA GLY A 1084 -12.49 -1.69 23.40
C GLY A 1084 -13.39 -2.92 23.46
N GLU A 1085 -14.42 -2.92 24.30
CA GLU A 1085 -15.41 -4.01 24.43
C GLU A 1085 -16.85 -3.48 24.33
N ASN A 1086 -17.78 -4.34 23.91
CA ASN A 1086 -19.19 -4.04 23.68
C ASN A 1086 -20.08 -5.06 24.43
N PRO A 1087 -20.14 -5.04 25.78
CA PRO A 1087 -20.98 -5.95 26.55
C PRO A 1087 -22.47 -5.90 26.16
N LEU A 1088 -22.98 -4.74 25.73
CA LEU A 1088 -24.39 -4.60 25.32
C LEU A 1088 -24.73 -5.28 23.99
N ALA A 1089 -23.77 -5.91 23.30
CA ALA A 1089 -24.09 -6.84 22.21
C ALA A 1089 -24.87 -8.07 22.71
N VAL A 1090 -24.81 -8.37 24.01
CA VAL A 1090 -25.50 -9.51 24.62
C VAL A 1090 -26.67 -9.02 25.47
N THR A 1091 -27.83 -9.64 25.29
CA THR A 1091 -29.08 -9.23 25.96
C THR A 1091 -29.02 -9.37 27.48
N THR A 1092 -28.31 -10.38 28.00
CA THR A 1092 -28.15 -10.61 29.44
C THR A 1092 -27.32 -9.51 30.12
N ALA A 1093 -26.36 -8.92 29.42
CA ALA A 1093 -25.53 -7.84 29.94
C ALA A 1093 -26.33 -6.59 30.29
N GLY A 1094 -27.38 -6.26 29.52
CA GLY A 1094 -28.23 -5.09 29.79
C GLY A 1094 -28.84 -5.10 31.19
N LYS A 1095 -29.25 -6.28 31.69
CA LYS A 1095 -29.77 -6.42 33.06
C LYS A 1095 -28.68 -6.21 34.11
N MET A 1096 -27.47 -6.73 33.87
CA MET A 1096 -26.33 -6.58 34.78
C MET A 1096 -25.85 -5.13 34.90
N LEU A 1097 -25.95 -4.38 33.80
CA LEU A 1097 -25.46 -3.00 33.72
C LEU A 1097 -26.51 -1.96 34.13
N ALA A 1098 -27.76 -2.35 34.38
CA ALA A 1098 -28.86 -1.43 34.69
C ALA A 1098 -28.63 -0.57 35.94
N ALA A 1099 -27.86 -1.07 36.91
CA ALA A 1099 -27.57 -0.36 38.17
C ALA A 1099 -26.35 0.60 38.10
N VAL A 1100 -25.69 0.69 36.95
CA VAL A 1100 -24.52 1.55 36.71
C VAL A 1100 -25.00 2.99 36.48
N GLU A 1101 -24.49 3.94 37.29
CA GLU A 1101 -24.86 5.36 37.22
C GLU A 1101 -24.04 6.14 36.18
N PHE A 1102 -22.83 5.68 35.90
CA PHE A 1102 -21.91 6.31 34.96
C PHE A 1102 -21.15 5.27 34.12
N THR A 1103 -21.16 5.45 32.81
CA THR A 1103 -20.40 4.62 31.87
C THR A 1103 -19.54 5.49 30.96
N LEU A 1104 -18.25 5.16 30.91
CA LEU A 1104 -17.28 5.67 29.93
C LEU A 1104 -16.94 4.54 28.97
N VAL A 1105 -17.06 4.79 27.67
CA VAL A 1105 -16.66 3.83 26.63
C VAL A 1105 -15.56 4.42 25.76
N VAL A 1106 -14.50 3.66 25.55
CA VAL A 1106 -13.41 3.97 24.62
C VAL A 1106 -13.44 2.90 23.52
N ASP A 1107 -13.82 3.27 22.30
CA ASP A 1107 -14.06 2.30 21.21
C ASP A 1107 -13.74 2.92 19.82
N PHE A 1108 -13.60 2.08 18.81
CA PHE A 1108 -13.39 2.50 17.41
C PHE A 1108 -14.68 2.99 16.77
N PHE A 1109 -15.82 2.39 17.13
CA PHE A 1109 -17.11 2.61 16.48
C PHE A 1109 -18.17 2.96 17.50
N MET A 1110 -19.29 3.51 17.01
CA MET A 1110 -20.50 3.68 17.82
C MET A 1110 -21.17 2.31 18.06
N SER A 1111 -20.61 1.53 18.99
CA SER A 1111 -21.15 0.25 19.44
C SER A 1111 -22.41 0.42 20.31
N ALA A 1112 -23.14 -0.67 20.58
CA ALA A 1112 -24.32 -0.63 21.45
C ALA A 1112 -23.97 -0.13 22.87
N SER A 1113 -22.79 -0.51 23.37
CA SER A 1113 -22.23 0.04 24.61
C SER A 1113 -21.88 1.52 24.49
N ALA A 1114 -21.26 1.95 23.39
CA ALA A 1114 -20.94 3.36 23.18
C ALA A 1114 -22.20 4.24 23.09
N SER A 1115 -23.26 3.79 22.40
CA SER A 1115 -24.48 4.57 22.21
C SER A 1115 -25.23 4.86 23.52
N GLU A 1116 -25.12 3.95 24.49
CA GLU A 1116 -25.75 4.12 25.81
C GLU A 1116 -24.86 4.84 26.84
N ALA A 1117 -23.56 4.98 26.56
CA ALA A 1117 -22.59 5.55 27.49
C ALA A 1117 -22.84 7.02 27.83
N ASN A 1118 -22.39 7.45 29.00
CA ASN A 1118 -22.43 8.86 29.39
C ASN A 1118 -21.32 9.66 28.71
N VAL A 1119 -20.17 9.03 28.46
CA VAL A 1119 -19.01 9.60 27.78
C VAL A 1119 -18.47 8.56 26.80
N VAL A 1120 -18.22 8.99 25.57
CA VAL A 1120 -17.55 8.17 24.55
C VAL A 1120 -16.25 8.85 24.15
N LEU A 1121 -15.14 8.13 24.19
CA LEU A 1121 -13.85 8.60 23.70
C LEU A 1121 -13.44 7.76 22.49
N PRO A 1122 -12.99 8.38 21.39
CA PRO A 1122 -12.54 7.65 20.21
C PRO A 1122 -11.22 6.92 20.50
N ALA A 1123 -11.14 5.63 20.18
CA ALA A 1123 -9.90 4.85 20.30
C ALA A 1123 -8.99 4.98 19.05
N SER A 1124 -7.69 4.92 19.28
CA SER A 1124 -6.65 4.77 18.26
C SER A 1124 -6.50 3.31 17.83
N THR A 1125 -6.51 3.07 16.52
CA THR A 1125 -6.29 1.75 15.92
C THR A 1125 -4.85 1.28 16.17
N PRO A 1126 -4.56 -0.01 15.94
CA PRO A 1126 -3.19 -0.49 16.10
C PRO A 1126 -2.18 0.10 15.11
N LEU A 1127 -2.61 0.74 14.03
CA LEU A 1127 -1.70 1.48 13.14
C LEU A 1127 -1.31 2.87 13.67
N GLU A 1128 -1.99 3.32 14.72
CA GLU A 1128 -1.79 4.63 15.33
C GLU A 1128 -1.23 4.55 16.75
N SER A 1129 -1.12 3.34 17.30
CA SER A 1129 -0.58 3.08 18.63
C SER A 1129 0.66 2.18 18.55
N SER A 1130 1.66 2.49 19.37
CA SER A 1130 2.86 1.65 19.53
C SER A 1130 2.77 0.83 20.82
N GLY A 1131 3.48 -0.29 20.86
CA GLY A 1131 3.55 -1.14 22.04
C GLY A 1131 3.89 -2.58 21.70
N THR A 1132 3.52 -3.50 22.58
CA THR A 1132 3.81 -4.91 22.43
C THR A 1132 2.56 -5.78 22.56
N PHE A 1133 2.59 -6.93 21.88
CA PHE A 1133 1.56 -7.96 21.92
C PHE A 1133 2.21 -9.30 22.25
N THR A 1134 1.45 -10.17 22.93
CA THR A 1134 1.89 -11.50 23.31
C THR A 1134 0.97 -12.55 22.71
N ALA A 1135 1.52 -13.33 21.78
CA ALA A 1135 0.82 -14.42 21.10
C ALA A 1135 0.51 -15.58 22.05
N CYS A 1136 -0.36 -16.50 21.63
CA CYS A 1136 -0.78 -17.64 22.44
C CYS A 1136 0.35 -18.60 22.82
N ASP A 1137 1.44 -18.65 22.06
CA ASP A 1137 2.63 -19.44 22.36
C ASP A 1137 3.68 -18.67 23.18
N ARG A 1138 3.27 -17.53 23.77
CA ARG A 1138 4.10 -16.63 24.61
C ARG A 1138 5.13 -15.82 23.81
N ARG A 1139 4.98 -15.76 22.48
CA ARG A 1139 5.85 -14.93 21.65
C ARG A 1139 5.55 -13.46 21.89
N LEU A 1140 6.56 -12.70 22.31
CA LEU A 1140 6.47 -11.27 22.49
C LEU A 1140 6.79 -10.56 21.17
N GLN A 1141 5.92 -9.67 20.71
CA GLN A 1141 6.05 -9.01 19.42
C GLN A 1141 5.83 -7.51 19.54
N HIS A 1142 6.61 -6.75 18.79
CA HIS A 1142 6.51 -5.29 18.74
C HIS A 1142 5.50 -4.84 17.68
N ASN A 1143 4.68 -3.86 18.03
CA ASN A 1143 3.85 -3.11 17.10
C ASN A 1143 4.26 -1.64 17.11
N GLN A 1144 4.61 -1.11 15.93
CA GLN A 1144 4.98 0.29 15.77
C GLN A 1144 3.84 1.04 15.07
N ALA A 1145 3.50 2.22 15.58
CA ALA A 1145 2.59 3.13 14.89
C ALA A 1145 3.15 3.51 13.52
N ILE A 1146 2.33 3.36 12.49
CA ILE A 1146 2.62 3.74 11.10
C ILE A 1146 2.08 5.15 10.82
N PHE A 1147 0.95 5.51 11.45
CA PHE A 1147 0.30 6.79 11.31
C PHE A 1147 0.20 7.51 12.66
N PRO A 1148 0.15 8.85 12.68
CA PRO A 1148 -0.27 9.56 13.88
C PRO A 1148 -1.75 9.27 14.19
N PRO A 1149 -2.17 9.27 15.47
CA PRO A 1149 -3.58 9.14 15.86
C PRO A 1149 -4.51 10.13 15.17
N LYS A 1150 -5.45 9.64 14.35
CA LYS A 1150 -6.41 10.51 13.64
C LYS A 1150 -7.38 11.26 14.56
N ASN A 1151 -7.65 10.69 15.74
CA ASN A 1151 -8.44 11.32 16.81
C ASN A 1151 -7.61 12.33 17.64
N GLY A 1152 -6.30 12.46 17.38
CA GLY A 1152 -5.36 13.32 18.09
C GLY A 1152 -4.75 12.75 19.38
N MET A 1153 -5.05 11.51 19.77
CA MET A 1153 -4.54 10.90 21.01
C MET A 1153 -4.45 9.37 20.95
N ALA A 1154 -3.27 8.80 21.22
CA ALA A 1154 -3.06 7.36 21.34
C ALA A 1154 -3.76 6.80 22.60
N ASN A 1155 -4.10 5.50 22.64
CA ASN A 1155 -4.89 4.97 23.75
C ASN A 1155 -4.17 5.08 25.10
N TRP A 1156 -2.85 4.83 25.13
CA TRP A 1156 -2.06 4.97 26.35
C TRP A 1156 -2.08 6.41 26.90
N GLU A 1157 -2.10 7.42 26.01
CA GLU A 1157 -2.22 8.83 26.40
C GLU A 1157 -3.61 9.14 26.98
N ILE A 1158 -4.68 8.59 26.38
CA ILE A 1158 -6.05 8.70 26.91
C ILE A 1158 -6.09 8.16 28.35
N ILE A 1159 -5.50 6.98 28.58
CA ILE A 1159 -5.44 6.34 29.90
C ILE A 1159 -4.66 7.21 30.88
N CYS A 1160 -3.47 7.68 30.52
CA CYS A 1160 -2.64 8.54 31.37
C CYS A 1160 -3.36 9.86 31.73
N ARG A 1161 -4.02 10.52 30.78
CA ARG A 1161 -4.73 11.78 31.04
C ARG A 1161 -5.98 11.59 31.89
N LEU A 1162 -6.72 10.50 31.71
CA LEU A 1162 -7.83 10.17 32.59
C LEU A 1162 -7.33 9.92 34.02
N ALA A 1163 -6.26 9.14 34.16
CA ALA A 1163 -5.68 8.83 35.46
C ALA A 1163 -5.18 10.07 36.21
N GLU A 1164 -4.48 10.96 35.51
CA GLU A 1164 -3.98 12.22 36.03
C GLU A 1164 -5.12 13.10 36.57
N LYS A 1165 -6.26 13.15 35.86
CA LYS A 1165 -7.43 13.95 36.27
C LYS A 1165 -8.27 13.28 37.36
N THR A 1166 -8.17 11.97 37.57
CA THR A 1166 -8.97 11.27 38.60
C THR A 1166 -8.23 11.07 39.91
N THR A 1167 -7.14 10.30 39.90
CA THR A 1167 -6.67 9.57 41.09
C THR A 1167 -5.17 9.37 41.16
N GLN A 1168 -4.46 9.26 40.03
CA GLN A 1168 -3.04 8.95 40.02
C GLN A 1168 -2.34 9.63 38.84
N SER A 1169 -1.29 10.41 39.13
CA SER A 1169 -0.41 10.89 38.09
C SER A 1169 0.40 9.73 37.51
N MET A 1170 0.18 9.43 36.23
CA MET A 1170 0.91 8.43 35.46
C MET A 1170 1.56 9.11 34.26
N GLN A 1171 2.70 9.77 34.50
CA GLN A 1171 3.42 10.50 33.46
C GLN A 1171 4.49 9.62 32.81
N PHE A 1172 4.17 9.09 31.63
CA PHE A 1172 5.12 8.38 30.77
C PHE A 1172 5.38 9.20 29.51
N LYS A 1173 6.62 9.14 29.02
CA LYS A 1173 7.02 9.84 27.78
C LYS A 1173 6.59 9.11 26.52
N ASN A 1174 6.61 7.78 26.56
CA ASN A 1174 6.28 6.89 25.45
C ASN A 1174 6.02 5.46 25.97
N THR A 1175 5.64 4.57 25.06
CA THR A 1175 5.35 3.16 25.35
C THR A 1175 6.59 2.38 25.81
N ASP A 1176 7.79 2.74 25.35
CA ASP A 1176 9.03 2.10 25.80
C ASP A 1176 9.29 2.32 27.31
N ALA A 1177 8.94 3.49 27.82
CA ALA A 1177 9.02 3.77 29.25
C ALA A 1177 8.04 2.91 30.06
N VAL A 1178 6.83 2.68 29.53
CA VAL A 1178 5.85 1.77 30.14
C VAL A 1178 6.36 0.33 30.08
N PHE A 1179 6.91 -0.10 28.94
CA PHE A 1179 7.47 -1.44 28.77
C PHE A 1179 8.62 -1.71 29.74
N LYS A 1180 9.49 -0.73 30.00
CA LYS A 1180 10.54 -0.83 31.03
C LYS A 1180 9.96 -1.05 32.44
N GLU A 1181 8.84 -0.42 32.76
CA GLU A 1181 8.15 -0.67 34.03
C GLU A 1181 7.49 -2.06 34.03
N ILE A 1182 6.92 -2.51 32.90
CA ILE A 1182 6.42 -3.88 32.73
C ILE A 1182 7.52 -4.90 33.02
N GLN A 1183 8.73 -4.70 32.52
CA GLN A 1183 9.86 -5.61 32.79
C GLN A 1183 10.21 -5.69 34.28
N GLN A 1184 9.98 -4.62 35.05
CA GLN A 1184 10.14 -4.63 36.50
C GLN A 1184 8.95 -5.31 37.20
N ALA A 1185 7.74 -5.10 36.69
CA ALA A 1185 6.51 -5.67 37.23
C ALA A 1185 6.35 -7.18 36.95
N ASN A 1186 6.77 -7.63 35.78
CA ASN A 1186 6.62 -8.99 35.25
C ASN A 1186 8.00 -9.58 34.88
N PRO A 1187 8.58 -10.44 35.73
CA PRO A 1187 9.89 -11.04 35.51
C PRO A 1187 9.98 -11.86 34.21
N PHE A 1188 8.88 -12.42 33.70
CA PHE A 1188 8.91 -13.20 32.45
C PHE A 1188 9.31 -12.35 31.24
N TYR A 1189 9.11 -11.04 31.29
CA TYR A 1189 9.37 -10.11 30.19
C TYR A 1189 10.81 -9.54 30.24
N GLN A 1190 11.59 -9.90 31.26
CA GLN A 1190 12.99 -9.50 31.37
C GLN A 1190 13.84 -10.27 30.36
N ASN A 1191 14.71 -9.56 29.65
CA ASN A 1191 15.67 -10.14 28.69
C ASN A 1191 15.02 -10.99 27.57
N VAL A 1192 13.76 -10.73 27.24
CA VAL A 1192 13.08 -11.35 26.09
C VAL A 1192 13.34 -10.51 24.84
N GLU A 1193 13.99 -11.11 23.85
CA GLU A 1193 14.16 -10.51 22.53
C GLU A 1193 12.82 -10.39 21.80
N MET A 1194 12.65 -9.34 21.00
CA MET A 1194 11.45 -9.17 20.18
C MET A 1194 11.33 -10.30 19.14
N GLY A 1195 10.17 -10.94 19.07
CA GLY A 1195 9.95 -12.17 18.31
C GLY A 1195 10.35 -13.44 19.06
N GLY A 1196 10.99 -13.31 20.23
CA GLY A 1196 11.30 -14.40 21.15
C GLY A 1196 10.12 -14.78 22.04
N PHE A 1197 10.33 -15.79 22.89
CA PHE A 1197 9.32 -16.31 23.82
C PHE A 1197 9.71 -15.97 25.24
N TRP A 1198 8.77 -15.44 26.02
CA TRP A 1198 8.96 -15.45 27.46
C TRP A 1198 8.84 -16.90 27.97
N GLY A 1199 9.70 -17.27 28.93
CA GLY A 1199 9.77 -18.65 29.44
C GLY A 1199 10.33 -19.67 28.45
N LYS A 1200 11.39 -19.33 27.69
CA LYS A 1200 12.04 -20.20 26.66
C LYS A 1200 12.40 -21.63 27.13
N ASN A 1201 12.52 -21.88 28.43
CA ASN A 1201 12.75 -23.20 29.03
C ASN A 1201 11.69 -23.57 30.09
N LEU A 1202 10.43 -23.19 29.87
CA LEU A 1202 9.36 -23.38 30.85
C LEU A 1202 9.28 -24.85 31.30
N PHE A 1203 9.29 -25.05 32.62
CA PHE A 1203 9.20 -26.36 33.28
C PHE A 1203 10.35 -27.33 33.05
N ARG A 1204 11.46 -26.91 32.43
CA ARG A 1204 12.61 -27.80 32.22
C ARG A 1204 13.23 -28.26 33.54
N GLU A 1205 13.43 -27.35 34.49
CA GLU A 1205 14.07 -27.63 35.79
C GLU A 1205 13.07 -27.85 36.93
N SER A 1206 12.03 -27.04 37.02
CA SER A 1206 10.98 -27.12 38.05
C SER A 1206 9.66 -26.51 37.56
N PHE A 1207 8.57 -26.86 38.23
CA PHE A 1207 7.27 -26.20 38.03
C PHE A 1207 7.20 -24.90 38.85
N HIS A 1208 6.30 -23.99 38.49
CA HIS A 1208 6.09 -22.72 39.20
C HIS A 1208 5.15 -22.89 40.42
N THR A 1209 5.05 -24.10 40.94
CA THR A 1209 4.32 -24.44 42.17
C THR A 1209 5.20 -24.17 43.39
N ALA A 1210 4.59 -24.06 44.57
CA ALA A 1210 5.30 -23.69 45.81
C ALA A 1210 6.47 -24.64 46.17
N ASN A 1211 6.39 -25.92 45.79
CA ASN A 1211 7.42 -26.93 46.04
C ASN A 1211 8.21 -27.34 44.78
N GLY A 1212 7.98 -26.67 43.64
CA GLY A 1212 8.64 -26.95 42.36
C GLY A 1212 8.18 -28.23 41.66
N LYS A 1213 7.19 -28.97 42.20
CA LYS A 1213 6.65 -30.22 41.63
C LYS A 1213 5.30 -30.03 40.96
N GLY A 1214 5.06 -30.76 39.88
CA GLY A 1214 3.78 -30.78 39.19
C GLY A 1214 2.73 -31.53 39.99
N LYS A 1215 1.53 -30.98 40.13
CA LYS A 1215 0.48 -31.58 40.96
C LYS A 1215 -0.56 -32.28 40.10
N PHE A 1216 -0.74 -33.59 40.31
CA PHE A 1216 -1.87 -34.31 39.75
C PHE A 1216 -3.16 -33.90 40.48
N LEU A 1217 -4.24 -33.69 39.72
CA LEU A 1217 -5.55 -33.32 40.26
C LEU A 1217 -6.59 -34.41 39.94
N PRO A 1218 -7.47 -34.78 40.88
CA PRO A 1218 -8.58 -35.68 40.59
C PRO A 1218 -9.54 -35.05 39.57
N LEU A 1219 -10.10 -35.86 38.68
CA LEU A 1219 -11.03 -35.40 37.65
C LEU A 1219 -12.48 -35.63 38.05
N THR A 1220 -13.36 -34.68 37.70
CA THR A 1220 -14.81 -34.86 37.80
C THR A 1220 -15.35 -35.27 36.44
N ILE A 1221 -15.82 -36.51 36.32
CA ILE A 1221 -16.38 -37.02 35.06
C ILE A 1221 -17.88 -36.70 35.02
N GLU A 1222 -18.20 -35.53 34.45
CA GLU A 1222 -19.57 -35.08 34.21
C GLU A 1222 -19.79 -34.87 32.72
N ILE A 1223 -20.96 -35.30 32.21
CA ILE A 1223 -21.39 -35.01 30.85
C ILE A 1223 -22.01 -33.61 30.88
N ALA A 1224 -21.33 -32.64 30.27
CA ALA A 1224 -21.83 -31.27 30.20
C ALA A 1224 -22.52 -31.00 28.86
N THR A 1225 -23.76 -30.52 28.87
CA THR A 1225 -24.40 -29.97 27.67
C THR A 1225 -23.96 -28.52 27.50
N CYS A 1226 -22.84 -28.26 26.83
CA CYS A 1226 -22.48 -26.88 26.46
C CYS A 1226 -23.16 -26.53 25.13
N ASN A 1227 -24.19 -25.70 25.20
CA ASN A 1227 -24.89 -25.12 24.04
C ASN A 1227 -24.94 -23.60 24.20
N GLN A 1228 -23.78 -22.95 24.21
CA GLN A 1228 -23.70 -21.50 24.06
C GLN A 1228 -22.84 -21.17 22.85
N GLU A 1229 -23.47 -20.53 21.87
CA GLU A 1229 -22.74 -19.85 20.81
C GLU A 1229 -21.95 -18.70 21.41
N LYS A 1230 -20.70 -18.57 20.96
CA LYS A 1230 -19.79 -17.52 21.41
C LYS A 1230 -20.33 -16.14 21.04
N GLN A 1231 -20.24 -15.19 21.96
CA GLN A 1231 -20.81 -13.86 21.76
C GLN A 1231 -19.77 -12.88 21.18
N PRO A 1232 -20.08 -12.16 20.08
CA PRO A 1232 -19.15 -11.23 19.44
C PRO A 1232 -19.11 -9.89 20.18
N LEU A 1233 -18.25 -9.80 21.18
CA LEU A 1233 -18.18 -8.68 22.12
C LEU A 1233 -17.26 -7.54 21.67
N LEU A 1234 -16.59 -7.66 20.52
CA LEU A 1234 -15.68 -6.63 20.01
C LEU A 1234 -16.21 -6.00 18.72
N ALA A 1235 -16.13 -4.67 18.61
CA ALA A 1235 -16.62 -3.95 17.43
C ALA A 1235 -15.90 -4.37 16.12
N SER A 1236 -14.59 -4.61 16.19
CA SER A 1236 -13.81 -5.09 15.03
C SER A 1236 -14.19 -6.51 14.60
N GLU A 1237 -14.64 -7.35 15.52
CA GLU A 1237 -15.15 -8.68 15.20
C GLU A 1237 -16.54 -8.62 14.57
N ASN A 1238 -17.44 -7.80 15.13
CA ASN A 1238 -18.73 -7.51 14.52
C ASN A 1238 -18.57 -6.96 13.10
N TYR A 1239 -17.57 -6.10 12.87
CA TYR A 1239 -17.21 -5.66 11.53
C TYR A 1239 -16.80 -6.81 10.62
N ILE A 1240 -15.90 -7.69 11.06
CA ILE A 1240 -15.45 -8.85 10.27
C ILE A 1240 -16.66 -9.74 9.91
N GLN A 1241 -17.50 -10.06 10.88
CA GLN A 1241 -18.68 -10.90 10.66
C GLN A 1241 -19.63 -10.23 9.63
N THR A 1242 -19.98 -8.96 9.86
CA THR A 1242 -21.01 -8.26 9.10
C THR A 1242 -20.56 -7.77 7.72
N LYS A 1243 -19.32 -7.28 7.60
CA LYS A 1243 -18.82 -6.58 6.41
C LYS A 1243 -17.83 -7.41 5.59
N ILE A 1244 -17.21 -8.43 6.20
CA ILE A 1244 -16.30 -9.33 5.50
C ILE A 1244 -16.96 -10.69 5.26
N LYS A 1245 -17.28 -11.45 6.31
CA LYS A 1245 -17.80 -12.82 6.19
C LYS A 1245 -19.15 -12.88 5.48
N ASN A 1246 -20.09 -11.99 5.78
CA ASN A 1246 -21.39 -11.96 5.06
C ASN A 1246 -21.27 -11.75 3.54
N LYS A 1247 -20.16 -11.16 3.06
CA LYS A 1247 -19.90 -11.01 1.61
C LYS A 1247 -19.31 -12.27 0.97
N LEU A 1248 -18.87 -13.22 1.79
CA LEU A 1248 -18.27 -14.49 1.36
C LEU A 1248 -19.27 -15.64 1.34
N VAL A 1249 -20.47 -15.44 1.88
CA VAL A 1249 -21.57 -16.41 1.82
C VAL A 1249 -22.26 -16.27 0.47
N VAL A 1250 -22.41 -17.40 -0.24
CA VAL A 1250 -23.11 -17.50 -1.53
C VAL A 1250 -24.61 -17.65 -1.32
#